data_AF-A0A374JVZ2-F1
#
_entry.id   AF-A0A374JVZ2-F1
#
_cell.length_a   1.000
_cell.length_b   1.000
_cell.length_c   1.000
_cell.angle_alpha   90.00
_cell.angle_beta   90.00
_cell.angle_gamma   90.00
#
_symmetry.space_group_name_H-M   'P 1'
#
loop_
_entity.id
_entity.type
_entity.pdbx_description
1 polymer ?
#
loop_
_entity_poly.entity_id
_entity_poly.type
_entity_poly.pdbx_seq_one_letter_code
_entity_poly.pdbx_strand_id
1 'polypeptide(L)'
;MGKMRKLWVAVCAIMAVLVWLPFVGIDVKAGPLPSRTETVTIQPGDDVTLKPNFDVLSRYGVTEDTEDLTYEWFVTGEQKYTGSIYERKNVKKAFYCELMLYSKSFVSGYYIYGFNVVIDNDLSAKAISDTEITLKAGDTATLKVQASCAKGDITYVWEGQGSVSADNPAEFTTVAVTERTSVYCHVSDMYGNTKTIYYYINIENGLKVSAKGSSKVNVPYNEKATLEVEASCDEGELTYAWLDVATYDVLGSGDVFTTESVTGKKIYRCQVSDKYDNIEFVDFTVNVDNGLKVETVGSTNVIIKQGESVTLKVKASCNEGELTYKWTGSGVGDDEAATDSITVTYNSNSEISYSTYTCEVTDKYGNSEKISFTVGSYNPSDMSDTSKVYVISWNEEVKNVLEKMLNKRSDLKGKIAFINLEIGGTDPDYLKGVDLVLEKNPDATFIVAGDASVLGDINAQNKYMTVAELGLTSAYSAAYPYTRKAGTFDGKLTAMTWQANPGIFMYDPDIAQKVLGTSDPEQVQKMIGTADGFLSVAAKMKAAGYYMTSGAANKSSYGDQYCEMLANMAGISQYDSADYGLTDSQKDVAKKLIEGIVANGYDTGHSMWEMKWVDDTKSGKVFGWFSCTWAANWSLTFDKPMAVCQGPVPYYWGGTYLFAKSGKADKTAAEILKAVCCDADTMAYISEAGGTFPNNAVAAQKLIKSVKNPVSMKNDQNLWEAYDKMSRAIDGGNYRITEPAKTPLVPAGSNGIVKGTDGVYYYVKNGAVQTGTTGMIASGGKTYYVSKGVWQSKAAGLKKVGSKTYYISGGLLQSGKTGFVKSGSKKYYVVKGVVQSGKTGFVKIGSRKYYVAKGVFQGSKTGFVKIGSKKYYVVKGIFHSSKTGFVNISGKKYYVVKGVFQSTKTGLVKPVKTGKTYYVKKGVLQSKFTGRIVYKKHTYKIVKGVMTKKIK
;
A
#
# COMPACT_ATOMS: atom_id res chain seq x y z
N MET A 1 56.58 -72.20 -34.13
CA MET A 1 55.50 -73.06 -33.59
C MET A 1 55.89 -73.91 -32.35
N GLY A 2 56.89 -73.51 -31.53
CA GLY A 2 57.30 -74.30 -30.35
C GLY A 2 57.17 -73.63 -28.96
N LYS A 3 56.85 -72.32 -28.88
CA LYS A 3 56.78 -71.58 -27.60
C LYS A 3 55.39 -71.06 -27.19
N MET A 4 54.38 -71.09 -28.07
CA MET A 4 53.00 -70.69 -27.73
C MET A 4 52.15 -71.80 -27.08
N ARG A 5 52.65 -73.05 -27.04
CA ARG A 5 51.90 -74.20 -26.50
C ARG A 5 52.09 -74.43 -24.99
N LYS A 6 53.04 -73.74 -24.34
CA LYS A 6 53.26 -73.82 -22.87
C LYS A 6 52.56 -72.70 -22.08
N LEU A 7 52.19 -71.59 -22.70
CA LEU A 7 51.44 -70.51 -22.03
C LEU A 7 49.94 -70.85 -21.93
N TRP A 8 49.38 -71.54 -22.92
CA TRP A 8 47.99 -72.00 -22.91
C TRP A 8 47.70 -73.15 -21.93
N VAL A 9 48.69 -73.99 -21.63
CA VAL A 9 48.52 -75.10 -20.66
C VAL A 9 48.60 -74.60 -19.20
N ALA A 10 49.29 -73.48 -18.93
CA ALA A 10 49.27 -72.83 -17.61
C ALA A 10 47.99 -72.03 -17.35
N VAL A 11 47.44 -71.38 -18.39
CA VAL A 11 46.17 -70.63 -18.28
C VAL A 11 44.98 -71.58 -18.16
N CYS A 12 45.00 -72.76 -18.79
CA CYS A 12 43.97 -73.78 -18.59
C CYS A 12 44.08 -74.53 -17.24
N ALA A 13 45.26 -74.57 -16.60
CA ALA A 13 45.41 -75.20 -15.27
C ALA A 13 44.97 -74.29 -14.12
N ILE A 14 45.06 -72.96 -14.26
CA ILE A 14 44.51 -72.01 -13.27
C ILE A 14 42.98 -71.88 -13.43
N MET A 15 42.46 -71.99 -14.65
CA MET A 15 41.00 -72.04 -14.91
C MET A 15 40.36 -73.39 -14.54
N ALA A 16 41.13 -74.45 -14.30
CA ALA A 16 40.62 -75.77 -13.89
C ALA A 16 40.63 -76.00 -12.36
N VAL A 17 41.28 -75.14 -11.56
CA VAL A 17 41.21 -75.18 -10.09
C VAL A 17 40.06 -74.31 -9.55
N LEU A 18 39.46 -73.45 -10.37
CA LEU A 18 38.25 -72.68 -10.02
C LEU A 18 36.93 -73.35 -10.45
N VAL A 19 36.98 -74.56 -11.03
CA VAL A 19 35.78 -75.28 -11.56
C VAL A 19 35.51 -76.63 -10.86
N TRP A 20 36.07 -76.91 -9.69
CA TRP A 20 35.67 -78.07 -8.86
C TRP A 20 35.57 -77.74 -7.36
N LEU A 21 34.68 -76.80 -7.03
CA LEU A 21 33.81 -76.92 -5.86
C LEU A 21 32.37 -76.60 -6.31
N PRO A 22 31.53 -77.63 -6.49
CA PRO A 22 30.11 -77.45 -6.73
C PRO A 22 29.40 -77.07 -5.42
N PHE A 23 28.62 -75.99 -5.48
CA PHE A 23 27.38 -75.76 -4.74
C PHE A 23 27.35 -76.14 -3.25
N VAL A 24 27.69 -75.18 -2.40
CA VAL A 24 26.75 -74.79 -1.34
C VAL A 24 26.34 -73.36 -1.68
N GLY A 25 25.19 -73.23 -2.34
CA GLY A 25 24.56 -71.93 -2.51
C GLY A 25 24.26 -71.36 -1.13
N ILE A 26 24.91 -70.26 -0.79
CA ILE A 26 24.26 -69.27 0.05
C ILE A 26 23.87 -68.17 -0.93
N ASP A 27 22.63 -68.24 -1.38
CA ASP A 27 21.88 -67.05 -1.76
C ASP A 27 22.05 -66.04 -0.60
N VAL A 28 22.89 -65.02 -0.76
CA VAL A 28 22.65 -63.79 -0.03
C VAL A 28 21.55 -63.09 -0.80
N LYS A 29 20.30 -63.54 -0.57
CA LYS A 29 19.13 -62.73 -0.89
C LYS A 29 19.37 -61.35 -0.28
N ALA A 30 19.18 -60.32 -1.08
CA ALA A 30 19.02 -58.95 -0.58
C ALA A 30 18.11 -58.99 0.66
N GLY A 31 18.59 -58.45 1.78
CA GLY A 31 17.80 -58.36 3.00
C GLY A 31 16.50 -57.57 2.74
N PRO A 32 15.37 -57.94 3.36
CA PRO A 32 14.10 -57.25 3.14
C PRO A 32 14.09 -55.82 3.73
N LEU A 33 13.50 -54.87 2.99
CA LEU A 33 13.01 -53.56 3.50
C LEU A 33 11.72 -53.76 4.34
N PRO A 34 11.28 -52.71 5.08
CA PRO A 34 11.49 -52.49 6.51
C PRO A 34 10.68 -53.44 7.43
N SER A 35 11.26 -53.82 8.58
CA SER A 35 10.52 -54.43 9.68
C SER A 35 9.72 -53.37 10.43
N ARG A 36 8.40 -53.55 10.54
CA ARG A 36 7.57 -52.74 11.46
C ARG A 36 7.33 -53.55 12.73
N THR A 37 7.54 -52.92 13.88
CA THR A 37 7.27 -53.53 15.19
C THR A 37 6.10 -52.82 15.86
N GLU A 38 5.07 -53.57 16.28
CA GLU A 38 4.00 -53.06 17.14
C GLU A 38 4.32 -53.33 18.61
N THR A 39 3.95 -52.40 19.50
CA THR A 39 4.06 -52.61 20.94
C THR A 39 2.70 -52.99 21.49
N VAL A 40 2.62 -54.13 22.19
CA VAL A 40 1.41 -54.62 22.85
C VAL A 40 1.64 -54.57 24.34
N THR A 41 0.90 -53.71 25.03
CA THR A 41 0.98 -53.56 26.49
C THR A 41 -0.09 -54.42 27.16
N ILE A 42 0.31 -55.27 28.11
CA ILE A 42 -0.58 -56.15 28.87
C ILE A 42 -0.30 -56.04 30.38
N GLN A 43 -1.25 -56.42 31.23
CA GLN A 43 -1.00 -56.49 32.68
C GLN A 43 -0.19 -57.76 33.03
N PRO A 44 0.56 -57.77 34.16
CA PRO A 44 1.31 -58.94 34.57
C PRO A 44 0.39 -60.16 34.78
N GLY A 45 0.65 -61.26 34.05
CA GLY A 45 -0.13 -62.50 34.13
C GLY A 45 -1.30 -62.60 33.14
N ASP A 46 -1.50 -61.60 32.29
CA ASP A 46 -2.49 -61.65 31.21
C ASP A 46 -2.10 -62.67 30.12
N ASP A 47 -3.10 -63.15 29.39
CA ASP A 47 -2.93 -63.87 28.13
C ASP A 47 -2.80 -62.85 26.98
N VAL A 48 -1.99 -63.16 25.97
CA VAL A 48 -1.81 -62.30 24.77
C VAL A 48 -2.11 -63.09 23.50
N THR A 49 -2.83 -62.44 22.58
CA THR A 49 -3.15 -62.95 21.24
C THR A 49 -2.62 -61.94 20.21
N LEU A 50 -1.69 -62.39 19.37
CA LEU A 50 -1.04 -61.57 18.34
C LEU A 50 -1.50 -62.02 16.95
N LYS A 51 -1.78 -61.05 16.09
CA LYS A 51 -2.22 -61.29 14.71
C LYS A 51 -1.68 -60.18 13.78
N PRO A 52 -1.48 -60.46 12.48
CA PRO A 52 -1.08 -59.43 11.53
C PRO A 52 -2.10 -58.30 11.43
N ASN A 53 -1.62 -57.07 11.29
CA ASN A 53 -2.45 -55.88 11.12
C ASN A 53 -2.47 -55.47 9.64
N PHE A 54 -3.52 -55.88 8.92
CA PHE A 54 -3.59 -55.69 7.46
C PHE A 54 -3.84 -54.25 7.01
N ASP A 55 -4.43 -53.39 7.85
CA ASP A 55 -4.54 -51.96 7.56
C ASP A 55 -3.17 -51.30 7.43
N VAL A 56 -2.20 -51.83 8.19
CA VAL A 56 -0.81 -51.39 8.13
C VAL A 56 -0.07 -52.09 6.98
N LEU A 57 -0.22 -53.41 6.87
CA LEU A 57 0.49 -54.22 5.88
C LEU A 57 0.06 -53.90 4.44
N SER A 58 -1.17 -53.41 4.23
CA SER A 58 -1.70 -53.01 2.90
C SER A 58 -0.87 -51.93 2.23
N ARG A 59 -0.21 -51.05 3.00
CA ARG A 59 0.71 -50.02 2.50
C ARG A 59 1.95 -50.59 1.82
N TYR A 60 2.26 -51.85 2.12
CA TYR A 60 3.36 -52.62 1.54
C TYR A 60 2.86 -53.66 0.53
N GLY A 61 1.60 -53.55 0.10
CA GLY A 61 0.97 -54.46 -0.86
C GLY A 61 0.56 -55.81 -0.28
N VAL A 62 0.49 -55.94 1.05
CA VAL A 62 0.08 -57.19 1.72
C VAL A 62 -1.30 -57.01 2.34
N THR A 63 -2.30 -57.68 1.78
CA THR A 63 -3.70 -57.67 2.26
C THR A 63 -4.12 -59.06 2.73
N GLU A 64 -5.28 -59.16 3.39
CA GLU A 64 -5.88 -60.45 3.79
C GLU A 64 -6.10 -61.39 2.59
N ASP A 65 -6.32 -60.82 1.41
CA ASP A 65 -6.57 -61.54 0.15
C ASP A 65 -5.29 -61.89 -0.63
N THR A 66 -4.11 -61.68 -0.05
CA THR A 66 -2.84 -62.02 -0.70
C THR A 66 -2.77 -63.53 -0.97
N GLU A 67 -2.56 -63.91 -2.23
CA GLU A 67 -2.52 -65.31 -2.66
C GLU A 67 -1.36 -66.08 -1.99
N ASP A 68 -1.61 -67.34 -1.61
CA ASP A 68 -0.64 -68.26 -1.00
C ASP A 68 0.04 -67.76 0.31
N LEU A 69 -0.62 -66.85 1.06
CA LEU A 69 -0.05 -66.29 2.28
C LEU A 69 0.12 -67.33 3.39
N THR A 70 1.36 -67.50 3.88
CA THR A 70 1.69 -68.39 5.02
C THR A 70 2.45 -67.66 6.13
N TYR A 71 2.37 -68.19 7.36
CA TYR A 71 2.75 -67.50 8.59
C TYR A 71 3.70 -68.33 9.43
N GLU A 72 4.81 -67.74 9.85
CA GLU A 72 5.77 -68.36 10.76
C GLU A 72 6.18 -67.41 11.88
N TRP A 73 5.96 -67.82 13.13
CA TRP A 73 6.30 -67.04 14.31
C TRP A 73 7.62 -67.51 14.91
N PHE A 74 8.49 -66.55 15.20
CA PHE A 74 9.77 -66.71 15.86
C PHE A 74 9.75 -65.96 17.18
N VAL A 75 9.75 -66.71 18.27
CA VAL A 75 9.80 -66.17 19.64
C VAL A 75 11.08 -66.65 20.29
N THR A 76 11.86 -65.72 20.85
CA THR A 76 13.16 -66.04 21.43
C THR A 76 13.01 -67.09 22.55
N GLY A 77 13.65 -68.24 22.38
CA GLY A 77 13.64 -69.34 23.36
C GLY A 77 12.44 -70.29 23.28
N GLU A 78 11.55 -70.15 22.30
CA GLU A 78 10.42 -71.07 22.08
C GLU A 78 10.55 -71.83 20.75
N GLN A 79 9.73 -72.88 20.59
CA GLN A 79 9.62 -73.57 19.30
C GLN A 79 8.86 -72.72 18.28
N LYS A 80 9.25 -72.86 17.00
CA LYS A 80 8.60 -72.21 15.87
C LYS A 80 7.12 -72.57 15.80
N TYR A 81 6.26 -71.58 15.60
CA TYR A 81 4.81 -71.76 15.48
C TYR A 81 4.32 -71.34 14.09
N THR A 82 3.45 -72.15 13.49
CA THR A 82 2.88 -71.90 12.16
C THR A 82 1.38 -71.67 12.27
N GLY A 83 0.91 -70.47 11.93
CA GLY A 83 -0.50 -70.08 12.01
C GLY A 83 -0.67 -68.56 11.96
N SER A 84 -1.86 -68.09 11.55
CA SER A 84 -2.15 -66.66 11.40
C SER A 84 -2.25 -65.89 12.73
N ILE A 85 -2.31 -66.60 13.86
CA ILE A 85 -2.44 -66.05 15.20
C ILE A 85 -1.48 -66.76 16.14
N TYR A 86 -0.74 -66.01 16.97
CA TYR A 86 0.05 -66.54 18.07
C TYR A 86 -0.60 -66.21 19.41
N GLU A 87 -0.73 -67.22 20.28
CA GLU A 87 -1.31 -67.06 21.62
C GLU A 87 -0.32 -67.50 22.69
N ARG A 88 -0.15 -66.68 23.74
CA ARG A 88 0.65 -67.03 24.91
C ARG A 88 -0.11 -66.71 26.17
N LYS A 89 -0.24 -67.72 27.05
CA LYS A 89 -0.96 -67.59 28.31
C LYS A 89 -0.06 -67.19 29.46
N ASN A 90 -0.61 -66.44 30.41
CA ASN A 90 0.02 -66.09 31.69
C ASN A 90 1.41 -65.45 31.51
N VAL A 91 1.47 -64.36 30.75
CA VAL A 91 2.74 -63.69 30.41
C VAL A 91 3.27 -62.94 31.64
N LYS A 92 4.46 -63.35 32.12
CA LYS A 92 5.11 -62.78 33.33
C LYS A 92 6.36 -61.97 33.05
N LYS A 93 6.90 -62.04 31.82
CA LYS A 93 8.02 -61.23 31.37
C LYS A 93 7.72 -60.67 29.99
N ALA A 94 8.23 -59.47 29.72
CA ALA A 94 8.25 -58.89 28.39
C ALA A 94 9.03 -59.79 27.43
N PHE A 95 8.61 -59.81 26.16
CA PHE A 95 9.28 -60.60 25.13
C PHE A 95 9.06 -60.00 23.74
N TYR A 96 9.97 -60.31 22.84
CA TYR A 96 9.88 -59.97 21.43
C TYR A 96 9.53 -61.21 20.60
N CYS A 97 8.69 -61.03 19.59
CA CYS A 97 8.44 -62.05 18.60
C CYS A 97 8.33 -61.46 17.20
N GLU A 98 8.76 -62.24 16.21
CA GLU A 98 8.66 -61.89 14.79
C GLU A 98 7.66 -62.82 14.12
N LEU A 99 6.78 -62.24 13.30
CA LEU A 99 5.95 -62.96 12.36
C LEU A 99 6.55 -62.79 10.96
N MET A 100 6.94 -63.90 10.35
CA MET A 100 7.31 -63.96 8.94
C MET A 100 6.09 -64.35 8.09
N LEU A 101 5.79 -63.51 7.10
CA LEU A 101 4.70 -63.66 6.14
C LEU A 101 5.31 -64.05 4.79
N TYR A 102 4.93 -65.18 4.22
CA TYR A 102 5.44 -65.64 2.92
C TYR A 102 4.34 -65.66 1.87
N SER A 103 4.65 -65.20 0.66
CA SER A 103 3.80 -65.37 -0.53
C SER A 103 4.69 -65.39 -1.77
N LYS A 104 4.28 -66.13 -2.81
CA LYS A 104 4.96 -66.14 -4.12
C LYS A 104 4.88 -64.79 -4.82
N SER A 105 3.93 -63.94 -4.43
CA SER A 105 3.76 -62.58 -4.98
C SER A 105 4.78 -61.58 -4.43
N PHE A 106 5.47 -61.89 -3.33
CA PHE A 106 6.43 -60.99 -2.70
C PHE A 106 7.77 -61.02 -3.44
N VAL A 107 8.28 -59.85 -3.81
CA VAL A 107 9.57 -59.70 -4.50
C VAL A 107 10.75 -60.26 -3.67
N SER A 108 10.72 -60.08 -2.34
CA SER A 108 11.70 -60.60 -1.38
C SER A 108 11.45 -62.05 -0.96
N GLY A 109 10.29 -62.61 -1.31
CA GLY A 109 9.81 -63.94 -0.89
C GLY A 109 9.20 -63.99 0.52
N TYR A 110 9.41 -62.99 1.37
CA TYR A 110 8.76 -62.86 2.69
C TYR A 110 8.80 -61.43 3.25
N TYR A 111 7.90 -61.13 4.19
CA TYR A 111 7.85 -59.92 5.01
C TYR A 111 8.01 -60.25 6.50
N ILE A 112 8.66 -59.38 7.27
CA ILE A 112 8.84 -59.53 8.72
C ILE A 112 7.98 -58.49 9.45
N TYR A 113 7.17 -58.96 10.41
CA TYR A 113 6.32 -58.14 11.25
C TYR A 113 6.60 -58.42 12.73
N GLY A 114 7.16 -57.44 13.45
CA GLY A 114 7.57 -57.60 14.83
C GLY A 114 6.47 -57.24 15.83
N PHE A 115 6.47 -57.91 16.98
CA PHE A 115 5.69 -57.52 18.15
C PHE A 115 6.60 -57.45 19.37
N ASN A 116 6.58 -56.30 20.02
CA ASN A 116 7.19 -56.09 21.32
C ASN A 116 6.09 -56.17 22.39
N VAL A 117 5.99 -57.30 23.09
CA VAL A 117 5.03 -57.47 24.17
C VAL A 117 5.65 -56.96 25.46
N VAL A 118 5.09 -55.87 25.98
CA VAL A 118 5.56 -55.19 27.19
C VAL A 118 4.56 -55.38 28.31
N ILE A 119 5.05 -55.52 29.54
CA ILE A 119 4.21 -55.62 30.73
C ILE A 119 4.01 -54.23 31.31
N ASP A 120 2.78 -53.84 31.58
CA ASP A 120 2.47 -52.52 32.11
C ASP A 120 3.10 -52.31 33.49
N ASN A 121 4.08 -51.41 33.55
CA ASN A 121 4.81 -51.05 34.76
C ASN A 121 5.37 -49.61 34.67
N ASP A 122 4.83 -48.78 33.78
CA ASP A 122 5.24 -47.38 33.57
C ASP A 122 6.77 -47.16 33.48
N LEU A 123 7.50 -48.06 32.81
CA LEU A 123 8.95 -47.90 32.65
C LEU A 123 9.27 -46.66 31.81
N SER A 124 9.95 -45.71 32.44
CA SER A 124 10.47 -44.48 31.85
C SER A 124 11.98 -44.41 32.04
N ALA A 125 12.69 -43.98 31.01
CA ALA A 125 14.14 -43.76 31.05
C ALA A 125 14.48 -42.57 30.14
N LYS A 126 15.35 -41.68 30.59
CA LYS A 126 15.86 -40.53 29.82
C LYS A 126 17.27 -40.16 30.24
N ALA A 127 18.03 -39.55 29.33
CA ALA A 127 19.30 -38.92 29.67
C ALA A 127 19.08 -37.71 30.60
N ILE A 128 20.01 -37.46 31.52
CA ILE A 128 20.02 -36.26 32.38
C ILE A 128 20.80 -35.12 31.70
N SER A 129 21.71 -35.44 30.79
CA SER A 129 22.55 -34.51 30.02
C SER A 129 22.31 -34.65 28.51
N ASP A 130 22.98 -33.81 27.72
CA ASP A 130 23.00 -33.94 26.26
C ASP A 130 23.51 -35.33 25.86
N THR A 131 22.87 -35.92 24.85
CA THR A 131 23.25 -37.21 24.27
C THR A 131 24.26 -37.07 23.13
N GLU A 132 24.45 -35.86 22.62
CA GLU A 132 25.51 -35.50 21.68
C GLU A 132 26.55 -34.67 22.44
N ILE A 133 27.71 -35.25 22.74
CA ILE A 133 28.74 -34.65 23.58
C ILE A 133 29.95 -34.34 22.69
N THR A 134 30.45 -33.11 22.74
CA THR A 134 31.70 -32.73 22.08
C THR A 134 32.76 -32.43 23.15
N LEU A 135 33.92 -33.08 23.05
CA LEU A 135 35.02 -32.94 24.01
C LEU A 135 36.37 -32.82 23.29
N LYS A 136 37.42 -32.37 24.00
CA LYS A 136 38.77 -32.33 23.42
C LYS A 136 39.37 -33.73 23.42
N ALA A 137 40.17 -34.04 22.40
CA ALA A 137 40.85 -35.33 22.31
C ALA A 137 41.64 -35.64 23.60
N GLY A 138 41.37 -36.78 24.20
CA GLY A 138 41.96 -37.23 25.47
C GLY A 138 41.15 -36.91 26.72
N ASP A 139 40.04 -36.17 26.62
CA ASP A 139 39.13 -35.92 27.74
C ASP A 139 38.19 -37.12 27.99
N THR A 140 37.56 -37.13 29.17
CA THR A 140 36.56 -38.13 29.59
C THR A 140 35.17 -37.50 29.71
N ALA A 141 34.11 -38.26 29.44
CA ALA A 141 32.73 -37.85 29.64
C ALA A 141 32.06 -38.65 30.77
N THR A 142 31.18 -38.00 31.53
CA THR A 142 30.32 -38.65 32.53
C THR A 142 28.87 -38.60 32.06
N LEU A 143 28.28 -39.76 31.84
CA LEU A 143 26.95 -39.98 31.28
C LEU A 143 26.00 -40.41 32.40
N LYS A 144 24.77 -39.88 32.42
CA LYS A 144 23.81 -40.17 33.49
C LYS A 144 22.40 -40.39 32.96
N VAL A 145 21.77 -41.47 33.39
CA VAL A 145 20.39 -41.80 33.02
C VAL A 145 19.48 -41.65 34.24
N GLN A 146 18.29 -41.10 34.04
CA GLN A 146 17.22 -41.12 35.02
C GLN A 146 16.14 -42.08 34.54
N ALA A 147 15.75 -43.02 35.40
CA ALA A 147 14.67 -43.94 35.11
C ALA A 147 13.73 -44.15 36.31
N SER A 148 12.50 -44.55 36.01
CA SER A 148 11.45 -44.85 36.99
C SER A 148 10.52 -45.95 36.45
N CYS A 149 9.93 -46.74 37.34
CA CYS A 149 8.85 -47.68 37.04
C CYS A 149 7.86 -47.70 38.22
N ALA A 150 6.67 -48.29 38.01
CA ALA A 150 5.64 -48.37 39.03
C ALA A 150 5.96 -49.37 40.15
N LYS A 151 6.60 -50.50 39.82
CA LYS A 151 6.94 -51.59 40.76
C LYS A 151 8.31 -52.21 40.45
N GLY A 152 9.02 -52.56 41.52
CA GLY A 152 10.32 -53.24 41.47
C GLY A 152 11.52 -52.30 41.30
N ASP A 153 12.71 -52.89 41.36
CA ASP A 153 13.96 -52.16 41.13
C ASP A 153 14.28 -52.05 39.63
N ILE A 154 15.09 -51.05 39.28
CA ILE A 154 15.56 -50.79 37.91
C ILE A 154 17.00 -51.25 37.77
N THR A 155 17.30 -51.93 36.67
CA THR A 155 18.66 -52.37 36.31
C THR A 155 19.22 -51.50 35.18
N TYR A 156 20.50 -51.15 35.27
CA TYR A 156 21.24 -50.39 34.26
C TYR A 156 22.40 -51.24 33.76
N VAL A 157 22.49 -51.43 32.44
CA VAL A 157 23.62 -52.11 31.79
C VAL A 157 24.20 -51.16 30.76
N TRP A 158 25.46 -50.81 30.94
CA TRP A 158 26.18 -49.92 30.04
C TRP A 158 27.08 -50.73 29.10
N GLU A 159 27.09 -50.32 27.83
CA GLU A 159 27.95 -50.88 26.79
C GLU A 159 28.70 -49.73 26.10
N GLY A 160 30.02 -49.84 26.03
CA GLY A 160 30.93 -48.79 25.55
C GLY A 160 32.25 -48.79 26.31
N GLN A 161 33.17 -47.91 25.89
CA GLN A 161 34.51 -47.79 26.50
C GLN A 161 34.44 -46.96 27.79
N GLY A 162 34.63 -47.58 28.97
CA GLY A 162 34.57 -46.88 30.26
C GLY A 162 34.24 -47.78 31.45
N SER A 163 33.78 -47.16 32.55
CA SER A 163 33.40 -47.84 33.78
C SER A 163 32.13 -47.25 34.40
N VAL A 164 31.32 -48.11 35.02
CA VAL A 164 30.10 -47.73 35.77
C VAL A 164 30.49 -47.23 37.16
N SER A 165 29.86 -46.14 37.62
CA SER A 165 30.10 -45.62 38.97
C SER A 165 29.69 -46.63 40.03
N ALA A 166 30.61 -46.94 40.95
CA ALA A 166 30.36 -47.89 42.04
C ALA A 166 29.25 -47.42 43.00
N ASP A 167 29.10 -46.10 43.16
CA ASP A 167 28.10 -45.49 44.05
C ASP A 167 26.76 -45.25 43.36
N ASN A 168 26.73 -45.23 42.02
CA ASN A 168 25.51 -44.97 41.24
C ASN A 168 25.49 -45.76 39.92
N PRO A 169 24.73 -46.87 39.82
CA PRO A 169 24.70 -47.70 38.61
C PRO A 169 24.08 -46.99 37.39
N ALA A 170 23.37 -45.87 37.59
CA ALA A 170 22.81 -45.06 36.51
C ALA A 170 23.80 -44.06 35.89
N GLU A 171 25.08 -44.13 36.29
CA GLU A 171 26.15 -43.23 35.86
C GLU A 171 27.36 -44.01 35.30
N PHE A 172 27.85 -43.58 34.15
CA PHE A 172 28.99 -44.18 33.44
C PHE A 172 30.02 -43.11 33.10
N THR A 173 31.30 -43.40 33.35
CA THR A 173 32.41 -42.51 32.98
C THR A 173 33.27 -43.19 31.94
N THR A 174 33.47 -42.52 30.80
CA THR A 174 34.31 -43.04 29.72
C THR A 174 35.77 -43.05 30.12
N VAL A 175 36.57 -43.91 29.47
CA VAL A 175 38.02 -43.68 29.40
C VAL A 175 38.31 -42.45 28.54
N ALA A 176 39.56 -41.99 28.51
CA ALA A 176 39.99 -40.89 27.65
C ALA A 176 39.64 -41.19 26.18
N VAL A 177 38.84 -40.33 25.57
CA VAL A 177 38.30 -40.54 24.22
C VAL A 177 39.17 -39.80 23.20
N THR A 178 39.72 -40.51 22.23
CA THR A 178 40.64 -39.96 21.22
C THR A 178 40.06 -39.96 19.81
N GLU A 179 38.97 -40.67 19.59
CA GLU A 179 38.23 -40.81 18.33
C GLU A 179 36.74 -40.84 18.64
N ARG A 180 35.89 -40.54 17.64
CA ARG A 180 34.44 -40.58 17.81
C ARG A 180 34.00 -41.96 18.32
N THR A 181 33.16 -41.97 19.35
CA THR A 181 32.65 -43.22 19.93
C THR A 181 31.19 -43.11 20.37
N SER A 182 30.57 -44.26 20.62
CA SER A 182 29.21 -44.34 21.15
C SER A 182 29.17 -45.17 22.42
N VAL A 183 28.31 -44.76 23.35
CA VAL A 183 28.05 -45.45 24.61
C VAL A 183 26.54 -45.53 24.78
N TYR A 184 26.03 -46.68 25.18
CA TYR A 184 24.60 -46.86 25.38
C TYR A 184 24.28 -47.54 26.70
N CYS A 185 23.13 -47.17 27.28
CA CYS A 185 22.63 -47.71 28.53
C CYS A 185 21.31 -48.43 28.28
N HIS A 186 21.27 -49.73 28.55
CA HIS A 186 20.05 -50.52 28.64
C HIS A 186 19.47 -50.39 30.05
N VAL A 187 18.26 -49.86 30.13
CA VAL A 187 17.51 -49.71 31.38
C VAL A 187 16.37 -50.71 31.37
N SER A 188 16.33 -51.61 32.33
CA SER A 188 15.30 -52.64 32.43
C SER A 188 14.59 -52.65 33.78
N ASP A 189 13.30 -52.99 33.77
CA ASP A 189 12.54 -53.22 35.01
C ASP A 189 12.49 -54.71 35.39
N MET A 190 11.83 -55.02 36.52
CA MET A 190 11.68 -56.40 37.02
C MET A 190 10.92 -57.35 36.08
N TYR A 191 10.14 -56.82 35.14
CA TYR A 191 9.37 -57.60 34.16
C TYR A 191 10.15 -57.81 32.85
N GLY A 192 11.33 -57.21 32.71
CA GLY A 192 12.17 -57.31 31.53
C GLY A 192 11.82 -56.29 30.44
N ASN A 193 10.94 -55.32 30.72
CA ASN A 193 10.76 -54.18 29.82
C ASN A 193 12.09 -53.44 29.73
N THR A 194 12.54 -53.08 28.54
CA THR A 194 13.86 -52.45 28.34
C THR A 194 13.74 -51.18 27.50
N LYS A 195 14.45 -50.12 27.91
CA LYS A 195 14.68 -48.89 27.14
C LYS A 195 16.17 -48.67 26.97
N THR A 196 16.60 -48.24 25.78
CA THR A 196 18.01 -47.94 25.49
C THR A 196 18.21 -46.44 25.33
N ILE A 197 19.18 -45.87 26.04
CA ILE A 197 19.63 -44.48 25.87
C ILE A 197 20.98 -44.50 25.15
N TYR A 198 21.10 -43.75 24.05
CA TYR A 198 22.32 -43.64 23.26
C TYR A 198 23.03 -42.32 23.55
N TYR A 199 24.34 -42.36 23.72
CA TYR A 199 25.23 -41.21 23.77
C TYR A 199 26.25 -41.31 22.63
N TYR A 200 26.38 -40.22 21.88
CA TYR A 200 27.35 -40.05 20.81
C TYR A 200 28.38 -39.02 21.26
N ILE A 201 29.65 -39.40 21.21
CA ILE A 201 30.76 -38.58 21.72
C ILE A 201 31.66 -38.25 20.54
N ASN A 202 31.70 -36.96 20.20
CA ASN A 202 32.47 -36.37 19.11
C ASN A 202 33.69 -35.63 19.66
N ILE A 203 34.75 -35.51 18.87
CA ILE A 203 35.97 -34.76 19.23
C ILE A 203 35.89 -33.35 18.65
N GLU A 204 36.21 -32.32 19.44
CA GLU A 204 36.21 -30.93 19.00
C GLU A 204 37.23 -30.71 17.86
N ASN A 205 36.73 -30.48 16.64
CA ASN A 205 37.55 -30.18 15.45
C ASN A 205 36.82 -29.31 14.40
N GLY A 206 35.73 -28.64 14.79
CA GLY A 206 35.06 -27.65 13.95
C GLY A 206 34.48 -28.14 12.62
N LEU A 207 34.21 -29.45 12.46
CA LEU A 207 33.68 -30.04 11.22
C LEU A 207 32.34 -29.38 10.82
N LYS A 208 32.32 -28.80 9.62
CA LYS A 208 31.12 -28.20 9.00
C LYS A 208 31.02 -28.67 7.57
N VAL A 209 29.82 -29.07 7.16
CA VAL A 209 29.56 -29.59 5.82
C VAL A 209 28.24 -29.02 5.30
N SER A 210 28.22 -28.60 4.05
CA SER A 210 27.01 -28.12 3.39
C SER A 210 27.04 -28.41 1.89
N ALA A 211 25.89 -28.38 1.23
CA ALA A 211 25.84 -28.47 -0.24
C ALA A 211 26.37 -27.16 -0.85
N LYS A 212 27.23 -27.27 -1.87
CA LYS A 212 27.64 -26.12 -2.67
C LYS A 212 26.57 -25.84 -3.71
N GLY A 213 25.66 -24.92 -3.39
CA GLY A 213 24.48 -24.62 -4.20
C GLY A 213 23.22 -25.31 -3.66
N SER A 214 22.39 -25.85 -4.55
CA SER A 214 21.14 -26.52 -4.14
C SER A 214 21.36 -28.01 -3.90
N SER A 215 20.88 -28.52 -2.76
CA SER A 215 20.78 -29.96 -2.50
C SER A 215 19.65 -30.63 -3.29
N LYS A 216 18.80 -29.87 -3.98
CA LYS A 216 17.81 -30.39 -4.93
C LYS A 216 18.26 -30.04 -6.35
N VAL A 217 18.59 -31.05 -7.14
CA VAL A 217 19.10 -30.91 -8.50
C VAL A 217 18.09 -31.51 -9.47
N ASN A 218 17.65 -30.72 -10.46
CA ASN A 218 16.80 -31.20 -11.54
C ASN A 218 17.68 -31.41 -12.77
N VAL A 219 17.62 -32.58 -13.38
CA VAL A 219 18.46 -32.97 -14.52
C VAL A 219 17.60 -33.56 -15.63
N PRO A 220 17.81 -33.21 -16.92
CA PRO A 220 17.06 -33.82 -18.01
C PRO A 220 17.14 -35.35 -18.00
N TYR A 221 16.11 -35.99 -18.55
CA TYR A 221 16.06 -37.46 -18.63
C TYR A 221 17.30 -38.03 -19.33
N ASN A 222 17.89 -39.06 -18.72
CA ASN A 222 19.08 -39.77 -19.21
C ASN A 222 20.38 -38.93 -19.21
N GLU A 223 20.37 -37.76 -18.58
CA GLU A 223 21.58 -36.96 -18.34
C GLU A 223 22.14 -37.17 -16.92
N LYS A 224 23.36 -36.68 -16.70
CA LYS A 224 24.09 -36.83 -15.43
C LYS A 224 24.00 -35.54 -14.61
N ALA A 225 23.86 -35.66 -13.30
CA ALA A 225 23.95 -34.53 -12.37
C ALA A 225 25.35 -34.45 -11.77
N THR A 226 25.81 -33.23 -11.47
CA THR A 226 27.03 -32.99 -10.68
C THR A 226 26.61 -32.44 -9.32
N LEU A 227 27.04 -33.10 -8.25
CA LEU A 227 26.76 -32.79 -6.86
C LEU A 227 28.07 -32.37 -6.20
N GLU A 228 28.05 -31.34 -5.37
CA GLU A 228 29.27 -30.80 -4.77
C GLU A 228 28.99 -30.36 -3.33
N VAL A 229 29.91 -30.67 -2.42
CA VAL A 229 29.86 -30.27 -1.01
C VAL A 229 30.96 -29.26 -0.70
N GLU A 230 30.65 -28.31 0.18
CA GLU A 230 31.63 -27.43 0.81
C GLU A 230 31.79 -27.87 2.26
N ALA A 231 33.02 -28.24 2.64
CA ALA A 231 33.35 -28.75 3.96
C ALA A 231 34.62 -28.12 4.54
N SER A 232 34.67 -27.99 5.86
CA SER A 232 35.82 -27.44 6.59
C SER A 232 35.95 -28.07 7.97
N CYS A 233 37.18 -28.17 8.50
CA CYS A 233 37.50 -28.53 9.89
C CYS A 233 38.70 -27.70 10.37
N ASP A 234 38.98 -27.72 11.67
CA ASP A 234 40.06 -26.95 12.28
C ASP A 234 41.44 -27.58 12.01
N GLU A 235 41.53 -28.92 12.01
CA GLU A 235 42.79 -29.64 11.79
C GLU A 235 42.59 -31.00 11.09
N GLY A 236 43.49 -31.34 10.16
CA GLY A 236 43.51 -32.62 9.45
C GLY A 236 42.93 -32.55 8.03
N GLU A 237 43.06 -33.65 7.28
CA GLU A 237 42.41 -33.80 5.97
C GLU A 237 41.00 -34.37 6.15
N LEU A 238 40.09 -33.96 5.26
CA LEU A 238 38.73 -34.48 5.21
C LEU A 238 38.64 -35.65 4.24
N THR A 239 37.84 -36.65 4.61
CA THR A 239 37.52 -37.80 3.75
C THR A 239 36.06 -37.75 3.35
N TYR A 240 35.75 -38.22 2.15
CA TYR A 240 34.41 -38.14 1.56
C TYR A 240 34.00 -39.50 1.02
N ALA A 241 32.77 -39.91 1.30
CA ALA A 241 32.14 -41.09 0.72
C ALA A 241 30.75 -40.74 0.20
N TRP A 242 30.52 -40.97 -1.08
CA TRP A 242 29.21 -40.80 -1.71
C TRP A 242 28.47 -42.13 -1.71
N LEU A 243 27.20 -42.09 -1.30
CA LEU A 243 26.34 -43.27 -1.18
C LEU A 243 25.03 -43.07 -1.95
N ASP A 244 24.52 -44.14 -2.56
CA ASP A 244 23.10 -44.22 -2.95
C ASP A 244 22.30 -44.53 -1.68
N VAL A 245 21.33 -43.67 -1.32
CA VAL A 245 20.59 -43.84 -0.06
C VAL A 245 19.65 -45.05 -0.09
N ALA A 246 19.24 -45.51 -1.27
CA ALA A 246 18.34 -46.65 -1.38
C ALA A 246 19.08 -47.99 -1.23
N THR A 247 20.29 -48.11 -1.79
CA THR A 247 21.07 -49.36 -1.74
C THR A 247 22.19 -49.35 -0.71
N TYR A 248 22.57 -48.17 -0.21
CA TYR A 248 23.76 -47.94 0.62
C TYR A 248 25.09 -48.28 -0.08
N ASP A 249 25.10 -48.40 -1.41
CA ASP A 249 26.31 -48.64 -2.18
C ASP A 249 27.23 -47.42 -2.14
N VAL A 250 28.52 -47.65 -1.92
CA VAL A 250 29.55 -46.61 -2.00
C VAL A 250 29.88 -46.34 -3.47
N LEU A 251 29.58 -45.13 -3.93
CA LEU A 251 29.64 -44.73 -5.33
C LEU A 251 30.92 -43.98 -5.70
N GLY A 252 31.54 -43.31 -4.73
CA GLY A 252 32.69 -42.46 -5.02
C GLY A 252 33.28 -41.77 -3.80
N SER A 253 34.35 -41.03 -4.04
CA SER A 253 35.09 -40.22 -3.07
C SER A 253 35.39 -38.83 -3.66
N GLY A 254 35.74 -37.88 -2.79
CA GLY A 254 35.94 -36.47 -3.15
C GLY A 254 34.74 -35.57 -2.81
N ASP A 255 34.97 -34.26 -2.87
CA ASP A 255 33.99 -33.19 -2.61
C ASP A 255 32.99 -32.98 -3.76
N VAL A 256 33.30 -33.51 -4.95
CA VAL A 256 32.43 -33.51 -6.13
C VAL A 256 32.09 -34.94 -6.56
N PHE A 257 30.82 -35.18 -6.89
CA PHE A 257 30.34 -36.44 -7.45
C PHE A 257 29.47 -36.22 -8.69
N THR A 258 29.73 -36.98 -9.75
CA THR A 258 28.90 -37.01 -10.95
C THR A 258 28.12 -38.32 -10.99
N THR A 259 26.79 -38.22 -11.06
CA THR A 259 25.90 -39.39 -11.07
C THR A 259 26.04 -40.20 -12.36
N GLU A 260 25.54 -41.44 -12.36
CA GLU A 260 25.14 -42.09 -13.60
C GLU A 260 23.95 -41.36 -14.26
N SER A 261 23.60 -41.75 -15.49
CA SER A 261 22.44 -41.19 -16.20
C SER A 261 21.17 -41.39 -15.37
N VAL A 262 20.49 -40.29 -15.09
CA VAL A 262 19.34 -40.26 -14.20
C VAL A 262 18.07 -40.57 -14.99
N THR A 263 17.47 -41.72 -14.68
CA THR A 263 16.24 -42.21 -15.33
C THR A 263 15.03 -42.15 -14.41
N GLY A 264 15.22 -41.76 -13.15
CA GLY A 264 14.18 -41.57 -12.14
C GLY A 264 14.74 -40.83 -10.93
N LYS A 265 13.86 -40.41 -10.03
CA LYS A 265 14.26 -39.72 -8.80
C LYS A 265 15.22 -40.57 -7.97
N LYS A 266 16.34 -39.98 -7.56
CA LYS A 266 17.34 -40.62 -6.69
C LYS A 266 17.77 -39.70 -5.55
N ILE A 267 18.18 -40.29 -4.44
CA ILE A 267 18.76 -39.58 -3.30
C ILE A 267 20.18 -40.09 -3.11
N TYR A 268 21.14 -39.17 -3.13
CA TYR A 268 22.54 -39.44 -2.87
C TYR A 268 22.95 -38.77 -1.56
N ARG A 269 23.82 -39.41 -0.80
CA ARG A 269 24.35 -38.87 0.46
C ARG A 269 25.85 -38.73 0.34
N CYS A 270 26.38 -37.55 0.66
CA CYS A 270 27.80 -37.39 0.92
C CYS A 270 28.04 -37.49 2.42
N GLN A 271 28.82 -38.47 2.84
CA GLN A 271 29.38 -38.58 4.18
C GLN A 271 30.76 -37.92 4.18
N VAL A 272 30.98 -36.96 5.06
CA VAL A 272 32.28 -36.31 5.24
C VAL A 272 32.79 -36.61 6.63
N SER A 273 34.04 -37.09 6.72
CA SER A 273 34.66 -37.43 8.00
C SER A 273 35.99 -36.72 8.19
N ASP A 274 36.29 -36.30 9.42
CA ASP A 274 37.57 -35.70 9.77
C ASP A 274 38.57 -36.72 10.35
N LYS A 275 39.75 -36.26 10.76
CA LYS A 275 40.82 -37.12 11.30
C LYS A 275 40.50 -37.81 12.64
N TYR A 276 39.45 -37.41 13.34
CA TYR A 276 38.99 -38.02 14.60
C TYR A 276 37.76 -38.90 14.39
N ASP A 277 37.42 -39.20 13.14
CA ASP A 277 36.22 -39.93 12.73
C ASP A 277 34.91 -39.23 13.10
N ASN A 278 34.93 -37.89 13.31
CA ASN A 278 33.69 -37.12 13.34
C ASN A 278 33.04 -37.17 11.96
N ILE A 279 31.72 -37.32 11.90
CA ILE A 279 31.00 -37.51 10.63
C ILE A 279 29.84 -36.52 10.52
N GLU A 280 29.73 -35.90 9.36
CA GLU A 280 28.60 -35.07 8.95
C GLU A 280 28.08 -35.51 7.58
N PHE A 281 26.81 -35.20 7.27
CA PHE A 281 26.15 -35.68 6.06
C PHE A 281 25.49 -34.56 5.26
N VAL A 282 25.48 -34.69 3.93
CA VAL A 282 24.67 -33.87 3.03
C VAL A 282 23.90 -34.77 2.07
N ASP A 283 22.58 -34.64 2.08
CA ASP A 283 21.69 -35.37 1.17
C ASP A 283 21.34 -34.51 -0.04
N PHE A 284 21.49 -35.10 -1.23
CA PHE A 284 21.09 -34.53 -2.51
C PHE A 284 19.91 -35.30 -3.09
N THR A 285 18.82 -34.60 -3.39
CA THR A 285 17.70 -35.15 -4.17
C THR A 285 17.89 -34.78 -5.63
N VAL A 286 18.05 -35.78 -6.48
CA VAL A 286 18.17 -35.60 -7.93
C VAL A 286 16.86 -36.01 -8.59
N ASN A 287 16.14 -35.05 -9.18
CA ASN A 287 14.89 -35.29 -9.89
C ASN A 287 15.12 -35.25 -11.40
N VAL A 288 14.29 -35.96 -12.16
CA VAL A 288 14.28 -35.88 -13.62
C VAL A 288 13.47 -34.66 -14.05
N ASP A 289 14.09 -33.71 -14.74
CA ASP A 289 13.41 -32.59 -15.37
C ASP A 289 12.75 -33.05 -16.68
N ASN A 290 11.41 -33.09 -16.67
CA ASN A 290 10.61 -33.44 -17.84
C ASN A 290 10.00 -32.20 -18.52
N GLY A 291 10.44 -30.99 -18.17
CA GLY A 291 9.88 -29.75 -18.71
C GLY A 291 8.38 -29.58 -18.44
N LEU A 292 7.89 -30.07 -17.29
CA LEU A 292 6.49 -29.92 -16.90
C LEU A 292 6.13 -28.44 -16.83
N LYS A 293 5.11 -28.05 -17.59
CA LYS A 293 4.53 -26.70 -17.59
C LYS A 293 3.03 -26.81 -17.46
N VAL A 294 2.45 -26.02 -16.56
CA VAL A 294 1.00 -25.96 -16.33
C VAL A 294 0.56 -24.50 -16.39
N GLU A 295 -0.46 -24.24 -17.20
CA GLU A 295 -1.04 -22.93 -17.42
C GLU A 295 -2.56 -23.01 -17.19
N THR A 296 -3.18 -21.90 -16.81
CA THR A 296 -4.65 -21.81 -16.72
C THR A 296 -5.26 -21.62 -18.10
N VAL A 297 -6.47 -22.16 -18.32
CA VAL A 297 -7.29 -21.82 -19.48
C VAL A 297 -8.45 -20.98 -19.00
N GLY A 298 -8.35 -19.67 -19.24
CA GLY A 298 -9.31 -18.70 -18.74
C GLY A 298 -8.88 -18.13 -17.38
N SER A 299 -9.85 -17.56 -16.68
CA SER A 299 -9.64 -16.87 -15.40
C SER A 299 -9.52 -17.87 -14.25
N THR A 300 -8.62 -17.59 -13.30
CA THR A 300 -8.56 -18.30 -12.02
C THR A 300 -9.65 -17.85 -11.06
N ASN A 301 -10.27 -16.69 -11.28
CA ASN A 301 -11.28 -16.12 -10.41
C ASN A 301 -12.62 -15.96 -11.15
N VAL A 302 -13.57 -16.88 -10.92
CA VAL A 302 -14.85 -16.85 -11.63
C VAL A 302 -16.00 -16.56 -10.68
N ILE A 303 -16.87 -15.62 -11.04
CA ILE A 303 -18.12 -15.39 -10.32
C ILE A 303 -19.28 -15.94 -11.15
N ILE A 304 -20.11 -16.79 -10.54
CA ILE A 304 -21.30 -17.35 -11.16
C ILE A 304 -22.55 -16.98 -10.38
N LYS A 305 -23.70 -16.94 -11.04
CA LYS A 305 -24.97 -16.86 -10.32
C LYS A 305 -25.15 -18.17 -9.54
N GLN A 306 -25.72 -18.08 -8.34
CA GLN A 306 -26.07 -19.27 -7.57
C GLN A 306 -26.90 -20.26 -8.41
N GLY A 307 -26.45 -21.50 -8.47
CA GLY A 307 -27.05 -22.58 -9.27
C GLY A 307 -26.58 -22.66 -10.72
N GLU A 308 -25.76 -21.74 -11.21
CA GLU A 308 -25.04 -21.90 -12.47
C GLU A 308 -23.79 -22.76 -12.28
N SER A 309 -23.28 -23.30 -13.39
CA SER A 309 -22.06 -24.11 -13.42
C SER A 309 -20.97 -23.38 -14.21
N VAL A 310 -19.72 -23.55 -13.80
CA VAL A 310 -18.53 -23.08 -14.52
C VAL A 310 -17.57 -24.24 -14.77
N THR A 311 -16.97 -24.27 -15.95
CA THR A 311 -15.87 -25.18 -16.25
C THR A 311 -14.52 -24.52 -15.95
N LEU A 312 -13.79 -25.10 -15.00
CA LEU A 312 -12.40 -24.74 -14.67
C LEU A 312 -11.48 -25.62 -15.50
N LYS A 313 -10.43 -25.04 -16.08
CA LYS A 313 -9.57 -25.77 -17.02
C LYS A 313 -8.12 -25.33 -16.91
N VAL A 314 -7.22 -26.31 -16.97
CA VAL A 314 -5.78 -26.13 -17.10
C VAL A 314 -5.30 -26.65 -18.46
N LYS A 315 -4.13 -26.17 -18.89
CA LYS A 315 -3.39 -26.68 -20.03
C LYS A 315 -2.01 -27.06 -19.53
N ALA A 316 -1.63 -28.31 -19.71
CA ALA A 316 -0.33 -28.79 -19.26
C ALA A 316 0.44 -29.48 -20.40
N SER A 317 1.77 -29.46 -20.30
CA SER A 317 2.67 -30.13 -21.24
C SER A 317 3.92 -30.61 -20.52
N CYS A 318 4.51 -31.70 -21.00
CA CYS A 318 5.83 -32.19 -20.62
C CYS A 318 6.56 -32.74 -21.86
N ASN A 319 7.85 -33.05 -21.73
CA ASN A 319 8.68 -33.55 -22.83
C ASN A 319 8.30 -35.00 -23.22
N GLU A 320 7.99 -35.86 -22.25
CA GLU A 320 7.61 -37.25 -22.52
C GLU A 320 6.73 -37.84 -21.40
N GLY A 321 5.81 -38.75 -21.74
CA GLY A 321 4.94 -39.45 -20.80
C GLY A 321 3.54 -38.81 -20.69
N GLU A 322 2.62 -39.56 -20.09
CA GLU A 322 1.28 -39.04 -19.80
C GLU A 322 1.29 -38.16 -18.55
N LEU A 323 0.37 -37.18 -18.52
CA LEU A 323 0.14 -36.31 -17.38
C LEU A 323 -1.08 -36.80 -16.61
N THR A 324 -0.99 -36.76 -15.29
CA THR A 324 -2.10 -37.06 -14.40
C THR A 324 -2.61 -35.78 -13.76
N TYR A 325 -3.92 -35.68 -13.58
CA TYR A 325 -4.58 -34.50 -13.01
C TYR A 325 -5.31 -34.92 -11.74
N LYS A 326 -5.19 -34.10 -10.71
CA LYS A 326 -5.92 -34.28 -9.46
C LYS A 326 -6.54 -32.95 -9.05
N TRP A 327 -7.87 -32.90 -9.02
CA TRP A 327 -8.60 -31.75 -8.54
C TRP A 327 -8.98 -31.91 -7.07
N THR A 328 -8.88 -30.82 -6.32
CA THR A 328 -9.29 -30.75 -4.92
C THR A 328 -10.12 -29.49 -4.71
N GLY A 329 -11.20 -29.55 -3.94
CA GLY A 329 -12.09 -28.42 -3.72
C GLY A 329 -13.40 -28.82 -3.08
N SER A 330 -14.20 -27.85 -2.65
CA SER A 330 -15.49 -28.12 -2.03
C SER A 330 -16.43 -28.82 -3.01
N GLY A 331 -16.83 -30.05 -2.67
CA GLY A 331 -17.73 -30.87 -3.50
C GLY A 331 -17.06 -31.60 -4.66
N VAL A 332 -15.71 -31.59 -4.75
CA VAL A 332 -14.96 -32.44 -5.69
C VAL A 332 -14.64 -33.76 -4.99
N GLY A 333 -15.16 -34.89 -5.48
CA GLY A 333 -14.82 -36.21 -4.97
C GLY A 333 -13.39 -36.64 -5.35
N ASP A 334 -12.79 -37.56 -4.58
CA ASP A 334 -11.43 -38.05 -4.82
C ASP A 334 -11.22 -38.68 -6.22
N ASP A 335 -12.31 -39.14 -6.86
CA ASP A 335 -12.31 -39.86 -8.14
C ASP A 335 -12.78 -39.03 -9.36
N GLU A 336 -13.22 -37.77 -9.17
CA GLU A 336 -14.05 -37.09 -10.18
C GLU A 336 -13.31 -36.33 -11.31
N ALA A 337 -11.98 -36.24 -11.32
CA ALA A 337 -11.30 -35.56 -12.43
C ALA A 337 -9.83 -35.94 -12.66
N ALA A 338 -9.63 -37.05 -13.36
CA ALA A 338 -8.35 -37.39 -14.00
C ALA A 338 -8.10 -36.58 -15.31
N THR A 339 -8.78 -35.44 -15.49
CA THR A 339 -8.79 -34.65 -16.73
C THR A 339 -8.30 -33.22 -16.52
N ASP A 340 -7.98 -32.56 -17.64
CA ASP A 340 -7.50 -31.18 -17.71
C ASP A 340 -8.54 -30.13 -17.26
N SER A 341 -9.76 -30.54 -16.93
CA SER A 341 -10.87 -29.66 -16.58
C SER A 341 -11.88 -30.32 -15.66
N ILE A 342 -12.60 -29.49 -14.89
CA ILE A 342 -13.76 -29.86 -14.07
C ILE A 342 -14.89 -28.87 -14.29
N THR A 343 -16.14 -29.33 -14.11
CA THR A 343 -17.30 -28.44 -14.06
C THR A 343 -17.84 -28.40 -12.65
N VAL A 344 -17.90 -27.21 -12.07
CA VAL A 344 -18.36 -27.00 -10.70
C VAL A 344 -19.64 -26.18 -10.71
N THR A 345 -20.60 -26.62 -9.90
CA THR A 345 -21.84 -25.88 -9.61
C THR A 345 -21.76 -25.46 -8.17
N TYR A 346 -21.88 -24.15 -7.90
CA TYR A 346 -21.73 -23.64 -6.55
C TYR A 346 -23.03 -23.02 -6.02
N ASN A 347 -23.47 -23.53 -4.87
CA ASN A 347 -24.69 -23.15 -4.18
C ASN A 347 -24.37 -22.81 -2.73
N SER A 348 -24.66 -21.57 -2.30
CA SER A 348 -24.50 -21.15 -0.90
C SER A 348 -25.75 -20.46 -0.36
N ASN A 349 -25.96 -20.55 0.95
CA ASN A 349 -27.04 -19.84 1.64
C ASN A 349 -26.68 -18.38 1.98
N SER A 350 -25.48 -17.91 1.64
CA SER A 350 -25.02 -16.54 1.87
C SER A 350 -25.19 -15.65 0.64
N GLU A 351 -25.33 -14.33 0.85
CA GLU A 351 -25.49 -13.33 -0.23
C GLU A 351 -24.41 -13.48 -1.33
N ILE A 352 -23.17 -13.75 -0.89
CA ILE A 352 -22.01 -14.14 -1.71
C ILE A 352 -21.20 -15.20 -0.94
N SER A 353 -20.58 -16.12 -1.67
CA SER A 353 -19.71 -17.17 -1.12
C SER A 353 -18.58 -17.50 -2.08
N TYR A 354 -17.48 -18.05 -1.56
CA TYR A 354 -16.32 -18.45 -2.35
C TYR A 354 -15.89 -19.88 -2.04
N SER A 355 -15.36 -20.56 -3.05
CA SER A 355 -14.69 -21.85 -2.88
C SER A 355 -13.45 -21.89 -3.76
N THR A 356 -12.38 -22.47 -3.21
CA THR A 356 -11.12 -22.68 -3.94
C THR A 356 -11.08 -24.10 -4.48
N TYR A 357 -10.69 -24.24 -5.74
CA TYR A 357 -10.50 -25.48 -6.47
C TYR A 357 -9.07 -25.52 -6.98
N THR A 358 -8.30 -26.55 -6.62
CA THR A 358 -6.89 -26.67 -7.02
C THR A 358 -6.70 -27.89 -7.89
N CYS A 359 -6.11 -27.70 -9.07
CA CYS A 359 -5.63 -28.77 -9.94
C CYS A 359 -4.14 -28.99 -9.70
N GLU A 360 -3.78 -30.19 -9.28
CA GLU A 360 -2.40 -30.69 -9.27
C GLU A 360 -2.17 -31.53 -10.53
N VAL A 361 -1.19 -31.14 -11.34
CA VAL A 361 -0.78 -31.89 -12.53
C VAL A 361 0.55 -32.56 -12.22
N THR A 362 0.63 -33.87 -12.42
CA THR A 362 1.83 -34.66 -12.13
C THR A 362 2.29 -35.41 -13.38
N ASP A 363 3.60 -35.38 -13.67
CA ASP A 363 4.19 -36.14 -14.76
C ASP A 363 4.57 -37.57 -14.35
N LYS A 364 5.02 -38.39 -15.32
CA LYS A 364 5.42 -39.79 -15.09
C LYS A 364 6.62 -39.97 -14.14
N TYR A 365 7.39 -38.93 -13.86
CA TYR A 365 8.55 -38.97 -12.96
C TYR A 365 8.22 -38.43 -11.56
N GLY A 366 6.96 -38.02 -11.33
CA GLY A 366 6.47 -37.53 -10.06
C GLY A 366 6.73 -36.04 -9.81
N ASN A 367 7.10 -35.27 -10.85
CA ASN A 367 7.10 -33.81 -10.73
C ASN A 367 5.66 -33.32 -10.76
N SER A 368 5.28 -32.41 -9.86
CA SER A 368 3.94 -31.85 -9.82
C SER A 368 3.93 -30.32 -9.73
N GLU A 369 2.91 -29.73 -10.36
CA GLU A 369 2.63 -28.30 -10.39
C GLU A 369 1.16 -28.06 -10.03
N LYS A 370 0.86 -26.94 -9.36
CA LYS A 370 -0.49 -26.65 -8.83
C LYS A 370 -1.04 -25.34 -9.34
N ILE A 371 -2.29 -25.36 -9.78
CA ILE A 371 -3.06 -24.17 -10.15
C ILE A 371 -4.32 -24.13 -9.29
N SER A 372 -4.57 -23.00 -8.63
CA SER A 372 -5.79 -22.77 -7.86
C SER A 372 -6.74 -21.80 -8.58
N PHE A 373 -8.02 -22.12 -8.54
CA PHE A 373 -9.13 -21.32 -9.02
C PHE A 373 -10.03 -20.95 -7.83
N THR A 374 -10.50 -19.71 -7.75
CA THR A 374 -11.52 -19.28 -6.80
C THR A 374 -12.82 -19.06 -7.54
N VAL A 375 -13.87 -19.77 -7.13
CA VAL A 375 -15.22 -19.62 -7.67
C VAL A 375 -16.10 -18.94 -6.64
N GLY A 376 -16.55 -17.74 -6.95
CA GLY A 376 -17.58 -17.02 -6.21
C GLY A 376 -18.98 -17.37 -6.71
N SER A 377 -19.95 -17.57 -5.81
CA SER A 377 -21.37 -17.51 -6.18
C SER A 377 -22.06 -16.35 -5.51
N TYR A 378 -22.96 -15.69 -6.23
CA TYR A 378 -23.82 -14.62 -5.71
C TYR A 378 -25.30 -14.94 -5.98
N ASN A 379 -26.18 -14.51 -5.07
CA ASN A 379 -27.62 -14.65 -5.23
C ASN A 379 -28.25 -13.31 -5.68
N PRO A 380 -28.75 -13.19 -6.93
CA PRO A 380 -29.33 -11.95 -7.43
C PRO A 380 -30.57 -11.48 -6.66
N SER A 381 -31.28 -12.40 -6.00
CA SER A 381 -32.44 -12.10 -5.16
C SER A 381 -32.11 -11.12 -4.04
N ASP A 382 -30.86 -11.14 -3.57
CA ASP A 382 -30.39 -10.38 -2.41
C ASP A 382 -30.07 -8.91 -2.75
N MET A 383 -30.04 -8.57 -4.06
CA MET A 383 -29.86 -7.20 -4.55
C MET A 383 -31.17 -6.55 -5.05
N SER A 384 -32.31 -7.16 -4.72
CA SER A 384 -33.65 -6.70 -5.12
C SER A 384 -34.14 -5.48 -4.34
N ASP A 385 -33.56 -5.19 -3.17
CA ASP A 385 -33.87 -3.99 -2.40
C ASP A 385 -33.20 -2.76 -3.03
N THR A 386 -33.90 -2.19 -4.01
CA THR A 386 -33.46 -1.01 -4.76
C THR A 386 -33.49 0.30 -3.94
N SER A 387 -33.87 0.25 -2.66
CA SER A 387 -33.74 1.39 -1.73
C SER A 387 -32.34 1.51 -1.12
N LYS A 388 -31.54 0.44 -1.20
CA LYS A 388 -30.15 0.37 -0.71
C LYS A 388 -29.14 0.77 -1.79
N VAL A 389 -27.94 1.10 -1.33
CA VAL A 389 -26.74 1.26 -2.16
C VAL A 389 -25.81 0.09 -1.88
N TYR A 390 -25.43 -0.64 -2.93
CA TYR A 390 -24.54 -1.79 -2.85
C TYR A 390 -23.10 -1.35 -3.10
N VAL A 391 -22.19 -1.70 -2.19
CA VAL A 391 -20.78 -1.27 -2.26
C VAL A 391 -19.92 -2.48 -2.60
N ILE A 392 -19.34 -2.50 -3.79
CA ILE A 392 -18.47 -3.58 -4.28
C ILE A 392 -17.01 -3.21 -3.99
N SER A 393 -16.25 -4.15 -3.43
CA SER A 393 -14.83 -4.01 -3.09
C SER A 393 -14.11 -5.36 -3.24
N TRP A 394 -12.78 -5.34 -3.35
CA TRP A 394 -11.96 -6.56 -3.41
C TRP A 394 -11.67 -7.19 -2.03
N ASN A 395 -11.79 -6.38 -0.97
CA ASN A 395 -11.58 -6.80 0.42
C ASN A 395 -12.42 -5.91 1.36
N GLU A 396 -12.32 -6.15 2.67
CA GLU A 396 -13.08 -5.43 3.71
C GLU A 396 -12.60 -3.99 4.01
N GLU A 397 -11.58 -3.43 3.33
CA GLU A 397 -11.06 -2.08 3.62
C GLU A 397 -12.19 -1.04 3.55
N VAL A 398 -12.94 -1.04 2.44
CA VAL A 398 -14.03 -0.08 2.20
C VAL A 398 -15.16 -0.28 3.21
N LYS A 399 -15.51 -1.52 3.56
CA LYS A 399 -16.49 -1.83 4.61
C LYS A 399 -16.08 -1.21 5.94
N ASN A 400 -14.83 -1.44 6.35
CA ASN A 400 -14.27 -0.91 7.60
C ASN A 400 -14.23 0.63 7.63
N VAL A 401 -14.07 1.29 6.48
CA VAL A 401 -14.14 2.76 6.35
C VAL A 401 -15.58 3.26 6.44
N LEU A 402 -16.52 2.58 5.77
CA LEU A 402 -17.94 2.94 5.80
C LEU A 402 -18.54 2.75 7.19
N GLU A 403 -18.15 1.71 7.92
CA GLU A 403 -18.57 1.52 9.31
C GLU A 403 -18.09 2.67 10.22
N LYS A 404 -16.85 3.14 10.04
CA LYS A 404 -16.35 4.34 10.74
C LYS A 404 -17.15 5.60 10.36
N MET A 405 -17.51 5.74 9.07
CA MET A 405 -18.37 6.83 8.60
C MET A 405 -19.75 6.80 9.27
N LEU A 406 -20.35 5.61 9.42
CA LEU A 406 -21.66 5.42 10.03
C LEU A 406 -21.71 5.83 11.52
N ASN A 407 -20.58 5.84 12.23
CA ASN A 407 -20.50 6.40 13.58
C ASN A 407 -20.77 7.92 13.64
N LYS A 408 -20.54 8.63 12.52
CA LYS A 408 -20.87 10.06 12.38
C LYS A 408 -22.17 10.31 11.60
N ARG A 409 -22.60 9.33 10.80
CA ARG A 409 -23.80 9.39 9.94
C ARG A 409 -24.72 8.21 10.17
N SER A 410 -25.24 8.10 11.39
CA SER A 410 -26.17 7.04 11.76
C SER A 410 -27.48 7.07 10.95
N ASP A 411 -27.82 8.20 10.33
CA ASP A 411 -28.94 8.37 9.39
C ASP A 411 -28.80 7.56 8.08
N LEU A 412 -27.60 7.06 7.80
CA LEU A 412 -27.31 6.19 6.65
C LEU A 412 -27.24 4.70 7.03
N LYS A 413 -27.39 4.35 8.32
CA LYS A 413 -27.37 2.97 8.77
C LYS A 413 -28.54 2.18 8.15
N GLY A 414 -28.27 0.96 7.67
CA GLY A 414 -29.25 0.11 6.99
C GLY A 414 -29.50 0.45 5.52
N LYS A 415 -28.90 1.52 4.98
CA LYS A 415 -28.99 1.90 3.56
C LYS A 415 -27.85 1.37 2.69
N ILE A 416 -26.86 0.73 3.30
CA ILE A 416 -25.65 0.21 2.65
C ILE A 416 -25.67 -1.31 2.76
N ALA A 417 -25.45 -1.99 1.63
CA ALA A 417 -25.11 -3.41 1.58
C ALA A 417 -23.70 -3.54 1.00
N PHE A 418 -22.87 -4.42 1.56
CA PHE A 418 -21.47 -4.55 1.17
C PHE A 418 -21.24 -5.87 0.44
N ILE A 419 -20.45 -5.81 -0.63
CA ILE A 419 -20.12 -6.93 -1.51
C ILE A 419 -18.59 -7.03 -1.55
N ASN A 420 -18.05 -8.10 -0.96
CA ASN A 420 -16.64 -8.45 -1.08
C ASN A 420 -16.47 -9.41 -2.25
N LEU A 421 -15.66 -9.05 -3.25
CA LEU A 421 -15.36 -9.94 -4.36
C LEU A 421 -14.26 -10.96 -4.04
N GLU A 422 -13.43 -10.72 -3.02
CA GLU A 422 -12.27 -11.55 -2.67
C GLU A 422 -11.27 -11.79 -3.83
N ILE A 423 -11.30 -10.91 -4.84
CA ILE A 423 -10.39 -10.88 -5.98
C ILE A 423 -9.54 -9.63 -5.84
N GLY A 424 -8.20 -9.75 -5.89
CA GLY A 424 -7.29 -8.63 -5.71
C GLY A 424 -7.67 -7.41 -6.57
N GLY A 425 -7.67 -6.20 -6.00
CA GLY A 425 -8.19 -5.00 -6.67
C GLY A 425 -7.45 -4.57 -7.95
N THR A 426 -6.26 -5.12 -8.20
CA THR A 426 -5.46 -4.94 -9.42
C THR A 426 -5.52 -6.14 -10.35
N ASP A 427 -6.19 -7.22 -9.96
CA ASP A 427 -6.40 -8.40 -10.78
C ASP A 427 -7.40 -8.07 -11.90
N PRO A 428 -7.10 -8.34 -13.18
CA PRO A 428 -8.03 -8.11 -14.29
C PRO A 428 -9.41 -8.75 -14.10
N ASP A 429 -9.52 -9.82 -13.31
CA ASP A 429 -10.77 -10.51 -13.03
C ASP A 429 -11.67 -9.76 -12.03
N TYR A 430 -11.11 -8.86 -11.23
CA TYR A 430 -11.91 -7.99 -10.35
C TYR A 430 -12.91 -7.17 -11.16
N LEU A 431 -12.46 -6.60 -12.29
CA LEU A 431 -13.32 -5.80 -13.17
C LEU A 431 -14.41 -6.64 -13.84
N LYS A 432 -14.07 -7.85 -14.29
CA LYS A 432 -15.07 -8.78 -14.87
C LYS A 432 -16.14 -9.15 -13.83
N GLY A 433 -15.73 -9.37 -12.59
CA GLY A 433 -16.64 -9.63 -11.47
C GLY A 433 -17.58 -8.45 -11.20
N VAL A 434 -17.04 -7.22 -11.18
CA VAL A 434 -17.84 -5.99 -11.09
C VAL A 434 -18.86 -5.93 -12.23
N ASP A 435 -18.42 -6.08 -13.48
CA ASP A 435 -19.29 -5.97 -14.66
C ASP A 435 -20.45 -6.95 -14.59
N LEU A 436 -20.19 -8.21 -14.26
CA LEU A 436 -21.22 -9.23 -14.13
C LEU A 436 -22.28 -8.86 -13.09
N VAL A 437 -21.86 -8.36 -11.91
CA VAL A 437 -22.77 -7.94 -10.85
C VAL A 437 -23.63 -6.75 -11.32
N LEU A 438 -23.02 -5.77 -12.00
CA LEU A 438 -23.73 -4.59 -12.49
C LEU A 438 -24.72 -4.92 -13.60
N GLU A 439 -24.34 -5.73 -14.59
CA GLU A 439 -25.18 -6.12 -15.73
C GLU A 439 -26.45 -6.85 -15.30
N LYS A 440 -26.34 -7.69 -14.26
CA LYS A 440 -27.43 -8.52 -13.78
C LYS A 440 -28.39 -7.77 -12.84
N ASN A 441 -27.99 -6.58 -12.38
CA ASN A 441 -28.75 -5.76 -11.43
C ASN A 441 -28.89 -4.29 -11.90
N PRO A 442 -29.43 -4.04 -13.10
CA PRO A 442 -29.39 -2.70 -13.73
C PRO A 442 -30.15 -1.61 -12.97
N ASP A 443 -31.13 -1.99 -12.14
CA ASP A 443 -31.96 -1.07 -11.35
C ASP A 443 -31.36 -0.69 -9.99
N ALA A 444 -30.37 -1.44 -9.50
CA ALA A 444 -29.71 -1.19 -8.23
C ALA A 444 -28.64 -0.09 -8.37
N THR A 445 -28.49 0.74 -7.33
CA THR A 445 -27.41 1.73 -7.28
C THR A 445 -26.19 1.10 -6.64
N PHE A 446 -25.04 1.28 -7.27
CA PHE A 446 -23.76 0.75 -6.77
C PHE A 446 -22.75 1.85 -6.48
N ILE A 447 -21.90 1.59 -5.49
CA ILE A 447 -20.59 2.21 -5.36
C ILE A 447 -19.55 1.12 -5.59
N VAL A 448 -18.63 1.36 -6.52
CA VAL A 448 -17.56 0.40 -6.86
C VAL A 448 -16.23 0.96 -6.38
N ALA A 449 -15.47 0.16 -5.64
CA ALA A 449 -14.11 0.48 -5.26
C ALA A 449 -13.15 0.14 -6.40
N GLY A 450 -12.15 1.00 -6.62
CA GLY A 450 -11.07 0.76 -7.57
C GLY A 450 -9.73 1.11 -6.96
N ASP A 451 -8.72 0.28 -7.21
CA ASP A 451 -7.34 0.62 -6.88
C ASP A 451 -6.82 1.73 -7.81
N ALA A 452 -6.00 2.62 -7.26
CA ALA A 452 -5.41 3.76 -7.98
C ALA A 452 -4.65 3.36 -9.26
N SER A 453 -4.10 2.14 -9.32
CA SER A 453 -3.34 1.61 -10.46
C SER A 453 -4.20 1.24 -11.67
N VAL A 454 -5.50 0.93 -11.47
CA VAL A 454 -6.39 0.42 -12.52
C VAL A 454 -7.57 1.35 -12.83
N LEU A 455 -7.56 2.60 -12.33
CA LEU A 455 -8.68 3.55 -12.49
C LEU A 455 -9.07 3.77 -13.95
N GLY A 456 -8.10 3.75 -14.87
CA GLY A 456 -8.35 3.88 -16.31
C GLY A 456 -9.21 2.74 -16.86
N ASP A 457 -8.88 1.50 -16.48
CA ASP A 457 -9.59 0.31 -16.95
C ASP A 457 -11.01 0.24 -16.40
N ILE A 458 -11.19 0.53 -15.11
CA ILE A 458 -12.52 0.54 -14.49
C ILE A 458 -13.45 1.54 -15.19
N ASN A 459 -12.94 2.75 -15.43
CA ASN A 459 -13.73 3.84 -15.99
C ASN A 459 -14.02 3.68 -17.49
N ALA A 460 -13.14 2.98 -18.22
CA ALA A 460 -13.35 2.66 -19.62
C ALA A 460 -14.49 1.65 -19.83
N GLN A 461 -14.66 0.71 -18.91
CA GLN A 461 -15.66 -0.36 -18.99
C GLN A 461 -17.02 0.07 -18.42
N ASN A 462 -17.01 0.87 -17.35
CA ASN A 462 -18.21 1.21 -16.59
C ASN A 462 -18.57 2.69 -16.70
N LYS A 463 -19.79 2.98 -17.20
CA LYS A 463 -20.33 4.35 -17.31
C LYS A 463 -20.78 4.86 -15.93
N TYR A 464 -19.83 5.26 -15.10
CA TYR A 464 -20.08 5.85 -13.79
C TYR A 464 -20.61 7.28 -13.87
N MET A 465 -21.37 7.67 -12.85
CA MET A 465 -21.79 9.05 -12.64
C MET A 465 -20.58 9.93 -12.36
N THR A 466 -20.63 11.15 -12.89
CA THR A 466 -19.69 12.21 -12.54
C THR A 466 -20.00 12.78 -11.16
N VAL A 467 -18.97 13.33 -10.51
CA VAL A 467 -19.11 14.10 -9.25
C VAL A 467 -20.06 15.30 -9.42
N ALA A 468 -20.18 15.82 -10.65
CA ALA A 468 -21.14 16.87 -11.00
C ALA A 468 -22.59 16.37 -11.04
N GLU A 469 -22.84 15.21 -11.65
CA GLU A 469 -24.17 14.57 -11.67
C GLU A 469 -24.64 14.19 -10.25
N LEU A 470 -23.71 13.80 -9.38
CA LEU A 470 -23.96 13.58 -7.95
C LEU A 470 -24.22 14.86 -7.16
N GLY A 471 -23.98 16.05 -7.74
CA GLY A 471 -24.10 17.34 -7.05
C GLY A 471 -23.00 17.60 -6.00
N LEU A 472 -21.88 16.89 -6.08
CA LEU A 472 -20.81 16.89 -5.07
C LEU A 472 -19.61 17.78 -5.45
N THR A 473 -19.63 18.42 -6.61
CA THR A 473 -18.55 19.29 -7.13
C THR A 473 -18.01 20.29 -6.10
N SER A 474 -18.91 20.99 -5.41
CA SER A 474 -18.54 21.96 -4.36
C SER A 474 -18.05 21.27 -3.09
N ALA A 475 -18.62 20.12 -2.72
CA ALA A 475 -18.30 19.40 -1.50
C ALA A 475 -16.89 18.75 -1.58
N TYR A 476 -16.55 18.17 -2.73
CA TYR A 476 -15.27 17.51 -2.98
C TYR A 476 -14.13 18.50 -3.31
N SER A 477 -14.40 19.80 -3.26
CA SER A 477 -13.43 20.82 -3.67
C SER A 477 -12.21 20.98 -2.76
N ALA A 478 -12.29 20.48 -1.52
CA ALA A 478 -11.20 20.46 -0.56
C ALA A 478 -10.22 19.27 -0.76
N ALA A 479 -10.51 18.36 -1.69
CA ALA A 479 -9.62 17.28 -2.08
C ALA A 479 -8.35 17.81 -2.75
N TYR A 480 -7.25 17.06 -2.60
CA TYR A 480 -5.97 17.46 -3.18
C TYR A 480 -6.02 17.44 -4.72
N PRO A 481 -5.28 18.33 -5.41
CA PRO A 481 -5.32 18.39 -6.87
C PRO A 481 -4.98 17.07 -7.58
N TYR A 482 -3.96 16.35 -7.12
CA TYR A 482 -3.53 15.09 -7.75
C TYR A 482 -4.55 13.96 -7.58
N THR A 483 -5.24 13.88 -6.45
CA THR A 483 -6.28 12.86 -6.27
C THR A 483 -7.48 13.12 -7.18
N ARG A 484 -7.83 14.39 -7.42
CA ARG A 484 -8.85 14.76 -8.41
C ARG A 484 -8.40 14.46 -9.84
N LYS A 485 -7.12 14.69 -10.17
CA LYS A 485 -6.55 14.32 -11.47
C LYS A 485 -6.67 12.81 -11.68
N ALA A 486 -6.27 11.99 -10.71
CA ALA A 486 -6.33 10.54 -10.77
C ALA A 486 -7.78 10.02 -10.95
N GLY A 487 -8.75 10.61 -10.25
CA GLY A 487 -10.18 10.26 -10.42
C GLY A 487 -10.85 10.83 -11.68
N THR A 488 -10.10 11.53 -12.54
CA THR A 488 -10.62 12.14 -13.78
C THR A 488 -10.24 11.32 -14.99
N PHE A 489 -11.24 10.97 -15.79
CA PHE A 489 -11.05 10.28 -17.06
C PHE A 489 -11.78 11.04 -18.16
N ASP A 490 -11.12 11.23 -19.30
CA ASP A 490 -11.65 12.00 -20.44
C ASP A 490 -12.24 13.38 -20.02
N GLY A 491 -11.54 14.07 -19.12
CA GLY A 491 -11.94 15.37 -18.59
C GLY A 491 -13.10 15.37 -17.58
N LYS A 492 -13.67 14.21 -17.26
CA LYS A 492 -14.79 14.03 -16.33
C LYS A 492 -14.31 13.38 -15.03
N LEU A 493 -14.57 14.04 -13.90
CA LEU A 493 -14.31 13.48 -12.57
C LEU A 493 -15.42 12.51 -12.19
N THR A 494 -15.11 11.21 -12.18
CA THR A 494 -16.08 10.12 -11.90
C THR A 494 -15.75 9.35 -10.63
N ALA A 495 -14.51 9.47 -10.11
CA ALA A 495 -14.06 8.78 -8.92
C ALA A 495 -13.70 9.75 -7.80
N MET A 496 -13.97 9.35 -6.55
CA MET A 496 -13.58 10.09 -5.35
C MET A 496 -12.89 9.19 -4.35
N THR A 497 -11.97 9.72 -3.55
CA THR A 497 -11.29 8.94 -2.51
C THR A 497 -11.33 9.67 -1.18
N TRP A 498 -11.38 8.91 -0.08
CA TRP A 498 -11.26 9.43 1.28
C TRP A 498 -9.80 9.61 1.71
N GLN A 499 -8.85 8.97 1.02
CA GLN A 499 -7.43 8.91 1.40
C GLN A 499 -6.53 9.54 0.34
N ALA A 500 -5.43 10.17 0.76
CA ALA A 500 -4.56 10.91 -0.16
C ALA A 500 -3.22 10.19 -0.45
N ASN A 501 -2.74 9.31 0.42
CA ASN A 501 -1.54 8.49 0.25
C ASN A 501 -0.27 9.19 -0.29
N PRO A 502 0.10 10.39 0.21
CA PRO A 502 1.36 11.03 -0.18
C PRO A 502 2.58 10.25 0.34
N GLY A 503 3.66 10.29 -0.42
CA GLY A 503 4.93 9.63 -0.13
C GLY A 503 5.94 10.48 0.62
N ILE A 504 6.63 9.93 1.60
CA ILE A 504 7.63 10.59 2.45
C ILE A 504 8.90 9.72 2.52
N PHE A 505 9.98 10.29 3.04
CA PHE A 505 11.18 9.53 3.40
C PHE A 505 11.25 9.38 4.93
N MET A 506 11.09 8.15 5.41
CA MET A 506 11.25 7.78 6.81
C MET A 506 12.70 7.37 7.06
N TYR A 507 13.35 7.88 8.10
CA TYR A 507 14.75 7.60 8.36
C TYR A 507 15.06 7.40 9.85
N ASP A 508 16.14 6.68 10.11
CA ASP A 508 16.65 6.38 11.44
C ASP A 508 17.38 7.62 12.02
N PRO A 509 16.83 8.25 13.08
CA PRO A 509 17.42 9.46 13.65
C PRO A 509 18.78 9.21 14.31
N ASP A 510 19.06 8.01 14.81
CA ASP A 510 20.34 7.70 15.46
C ASP A 510 21.44 7.55 14.42
N ILE A 511 21.15 6.91 13.28
CA ILE A 511 22.05 6.84 12.13
C ILE A 511 22.27 8.26 11.57
N ALA A 512 21.21 9.07 11.44
CA ALA A 512 21.33 10.46 11.00
C ALA A 512 22.27 11.26 11.91
N GLN A 513 22.08 11.16 13.23
CA GLN A 513 22.91 11.88 14.20
C GLN A 513 24.37 11.43 14.13
N LYS A 514 24.61 10.12 13.97
CA LYS A 514 25.95 9.53 13.88
C LYS A 514 26.70 9.92 12.60
N VAL A 515 26.04 9.84 11.44
CA VAL A 515 26.68 9.99 10.12
C VAL A 515 26.62 11.43 9.60
N LEU A 516 25.52 12.14 9.87
CA LEU A 516 25.27 13.50 9.36
C LEU A 516 25.50 14.58 10.42
N GLY A 517 25.65 14.20 11.69
CA GLY A 517 25.79 15.12 12.82
C GLY A 517 24.48 15.79 13.23
N THR A 518 23.34 15.37 12.65
CA THR A 518 22.02 15.92 12.95
C THR A 518 20.93 14.89 12.69
N SER A 519 19.95 14.82 13.57
CA SER A 519 18.70 14.08 13.36
C SER A 519 17.50 15.00 13.12
N ASP A 520 17.73 16.29 12.84
CA ASP A 520 16.68 17.27 12.61
C ASP A 520 16.07 17.08 11.21
N PRO A 521 14.74 16.86 11.09
CA PRO A 521 14.08 16.64 9.80
C PRO A 521 14.29 17.73 8.75
N GLU A 522 14.37 19.01 9.14
CA GLU A 522 14.57 20.09 8.17
C GLU A 522 16.00 20.12 7.66
N GLN A 523 16.98 19.85 8.52
CA GLN A 523 18.39 19.75 8.13
C GLN A 523 18.63 18.52 7.24
N VAL A 524 18.09 17.36 7.62
CA VAL A 524 18.18 16.14 6.79
C VAL A 524 17.50 16.38 5.43
N GLN A 525 16.32 17.00 5.39
CA GLN A 525 15.67 17.36 4.13
C GLN A 525 16.52 18.25 3.23
N LYS A 526 17.26 19.23 3.81
CA LYS A 526 18.18 20.08 3.02
C LYS A 526 19.31 19.27 2.40
N MET A 527 19.77 18.19 3.07
CA MET A 527 20.82 17.33 2.56
C MET A 527 20.33 16.37 1.48
N ILE A 528 19.13 15.79 1.63
CA ILE A 528 18.62 14.73 0.74
C ILE A 528 17.60 15.22 -0.30
N GLY A 529 17.23 16.51 -0.30
CA GLY A 529 16.13 17.06 -1.08
C GLY A 529 16.35 17.15 -2.60
N THR A 530 17.51 16.74 -3.10
CA THR A 530 17.82 16.62 -4.53
C THR A 530 18.43 15.25 -4.80
N ALA A 531 18.38 14.76 -6.05
CA ALA A 531 19.00 13.48 -6.41
C ALA A 531 20.49 13.43 -6.03
N ASP A 532 21.25 14.49 -6.32
CA ASP A 532 22.67 14.57 -5.96
C ASP A 532 22.90 14.61 -4.45
N GLY A 533 22.07 15.34 -3.72
CA GLY A 533 22.14 15.39 -2.25
C GLY A 533 21.84 14.03 -1.64
N PHE A 534 20.80 13.34 -2.12
CA PHE A 534 20.42 12.00 -1.69
C PHE A 534 21.55 10.99 -1.94
N LEU A 535 22.14 10.97 -3.14
CA LEU A 535 23.25 10.08 -3.48
C LEU A 535 24.55 10.42 -2.71
N SER A 536 24.77 11.70 -2.40
CA SER A 536 25.89 12.13 -1.54
C SER A 536 25.74 11.63 -0.11
N VAL A 537 24.51 11.68 0.44
CA VAL A 537 24.21 11.09 1.74
C VAL A 537 24.33 9.56 1.70
N ALA A 538 23.87 8.91 0.62
CA ALA A 538 24.01 7.47 0.43
C ALA A 538 25.47 7.02 0.47
N ALA A 539 26.38 7.76 -0.19
CA ALA A 539 27.82 7.50 -0.13
C ALA A 539 28.38 7.61 1.30
N LYS A 540 27.92 8.58 2.10
CA LYS A 540 28.31 8.70 3.52
C LYS A 540 27.78 7.55 4.36
N MET A 541 26.54 7.11 4.12
CA MET A 541 25.96 5.94 4.81
C MET A 541 26.79 4.70 4.53
N LYS A 542 27.12 4.45 3.25
CA LYS A 542 27.96 3.31 2.83
C LYS A 542 29.34 3.35 3.50
N ALA A 543 30.00 4.51 3.50
CA ALA A 543 31.30 4.69 4.14
C ALA A 543 31.26 4.44 5.67
N ALA A 544 30.12 4.67 6.30
CA ALA A 544 29.88 4.41 7.73
C ALA A 544 29.36 2.99 8.04
N GLY A 545 29.24 2.12 7.02
CA GLY A 545 28.77 0.73 7.18
C GLY A 545 27.24 0.56 7.22
N TYR A 546 26.49 1.50 6.65
CA TYR A 546 25.03 1.49 6.53
C TYR A 546 24.58 1.48 5.06
N TYR A 547 23.36 1.02 4.81
CA TYR A 547 22.67 1.17 3.53
C TYR A 547 21.82 2.45 3.54
N MET A 548 21.63 3.07 2.38
CA MET A 548 20.75 4.24 2.23
C MET A 548 19.28 3.81 2.31
N THR A 549 18.93 2.73 1.61
CA THR A 549 17.56 2.22 1.47
C THR A 549 17.51 0.69 1.53
N SER A 550 16.30 0.15 1.64
CA SER A 550 15.98 -1.26 1.44
C SER A 550 14.71 -1.37 0.61
N GLY A 551 14.77 -2.13 -0.48
CA GLY A 551 13.65 -2.36 -1.41
C GLY A 551 13.25 -1.15 -2.24
N ALA A 552 14.05 -0.08 -2.27
CA ALA A 552 13.77 1.07 -3.12
C ALA A 552 14.26 0.84 -4.56
N ALA A 553 15.30 0.02 -4.72
CA ALA A 553 16.09 -0.11 -5.93
C ALA A 553 16.71 -1.50 -6.07
N ASN A 554 16.43 -2.18 -7.17
CA ASN A 554 17.08 -3.45 -7.50
C ASN A 554 17.30 -3.59 -9.02
N LYS A 555 18.16 -4.53 -9.41
CA LYS A 555 18.46 -4.90 -10.80
C LYS A 555 18.31 -6.40 -10.97
N SER A 556 17.60 -6.82 -12.01
CA SER A 556 17.36 -8.24 -12.31
C SER A 556 18.68 -9.01 -12.48
N SER A 557 18.72 -10.24 -11.96
CA SER A 557 19.78 -11.21 -12.22
C SER A 557 19.85 -11.65 -13.68
N TYR A 558 18.78 -11.43 -14.43
CA TYR A 558 18.62 -11.78 -15.85
C TYR A 558 18.59 -10.51 -16.72
N GLY A 559 19.75 -9.87 -16.88
CA GLY A 559 19.96 -8.75 -17.83
C GLY A 559 20.03 -7.35 -17.20
N ASP A 560 19.92 -6.31 -18.04
CA ASP A 560 20.12 -4.90 -17.65
C ASP A 560 18.85 -4.18 -17.15
N GLN A 561 17.92 -4.92 -16.55
CA GLN A 561 16.60 -4.41 -16.18
C GLN A 561 16.53 -3.98 -14.72
N TYR A 562 15.90 -2.83 -14.47
CA TYR A 562 15.68 -2.29 -13.12
C TYR A 562 14.27 -2.64 -12.64
N CYS A 563 14.15 -2.90 -11.33
CA CYS A 563 12.87 -3.19 -10.68
C CYS A 563 12.74 -2.39 -9.36
N GLU A 564 11.63 -2.59 -8.66
CA GLU A 564 11.23 -1.90 -7.43
C GLU A 564 10.70 -0.47 -7.60
N MET A 565 10.40 0.17 -6.48
CA MET A 565 9.67 1.44 -6.38
C MET A 565 10.27 2.56 -7.23
N LEU A 566 11.60 2.79 -7.17
CA LEU A 566 12.22 3.86 -7.95
C LEU A 566 12.23 3.60 -9.45
N ALA A 567 12.31 2.33 -9.87
CA ALA A 567 12.17 1.96 -11.29
C ALA A 567 10.74 2.20 -11.79
N ASN A 568 9.72 1.90 -10.96
CA ASN A 568 8.32 2.22 -11.27
C ASN A 568 8.09 3.74 -11.34
N MET A 569 8.62 4.51 -10.40
CA MET A 569 8.56 5.97 -10.43
C MET A 569 9.21 6.56 -11.69
N ALA A 570 10.34 5.99 -12.11
CA ALA A 570 11.04 6.41 -13.32
C ALA A 570 10.34 5.97 -14.62
N GLY A 571 9.37 5.04 -14.55
CA GLY A 571 8.72 4.45 -15.73
C GLY A 571 9.64 3.55 -16.57
N ILE A 572 10.62 2.91 -15.91
CA ILE A 572 11.59 2.00 -16.57
C ILE A 572 11.52 0.57 -16.02
N SER A 573 10.58 0.30 -15.10
CA SER A 573 10.37 -1.02 -14.52
C SER A 573 9.88 -2.00 -15.59
N GLN A 574 10.33 -3.26 -15.48
CA GLN A 574 9.80 -4.37 -16.28
C GLN A 574 8.34 -4.69 -15.91
N TYR A 575 7.96 -4.43 -14.66
CA TYR A 575 6.64 -4.68 -14.13
C TYR A 575 5.86 -3.36 -14.11
N ASP A 576 5.03 -3.14 -15.12
CA ASP A 576 4.19 -1.94 -15.20
C ASP A 576 3.05 -2.07 -14.18
N SER A 577 3.05 -1.28 -13.10
CA SER A 577 2.11 -1.54 -12.00
C SER A 577 1.67 -0.37 -11.11
N ALA A 578 2.13 0.87 -11.29
CA ALA A 578 1.54 2.00 -10.55
C ALA A 578 1.88 3.38 -11.14
N ASP A 579 0.89 4.27 -11.24
CA ASP A 579 1.12 5.70 -11.44
C ASP A 579 1.45 6.38 -10.09
N TYR A 580 2.66 6.93 -10.00
CA TYR A 580 3.13 7.69 -8.84
C TYR A 580 2.86 9.20 -8.95
N GLY A 581 2.28 9.66 -10.07
CA GLY A 581 1.91 11.06 -10.28
C GLY A 581 3.04 11.98 -10.69
N LEU A 582 4.17 11.45 -11.16
CA LEU A 582 5.37 12.22 -11.45
C LEU A 582 5.29 12.93 -12.81
N THR A 583 5.78 14.17 -12.87
CA THR A 583 6.11 14.86 -14.12
C THR A 583 7.35 14.24 -14.77
N ASP A 584 7.58 14.45 -16.07
CA ASP A 584 8.76 13.90 -16.76
C ASP A 584 10.08 14.29 -16.05
N SER A 585 10.20 15.55 -15.63
CA SER A 585 11.36 16.01 -14.86
C SER A 585 11.53 15.35 -13.49
N GLN A 586 10.44 14.89 -12.87
CA GLN A 586 10.48 14.13 -11.61
C GLN A 586 10.81 12.66 -11.86
N LYS A 587 10.36 12.09 -12.98
CA LYS A 587 10.78 10.77 -13.43
C LYS A 587 12.29 10.72 -13.70
N ASP A 588 12.86 11.78 -14.26
CA ASP A 588 14.32 11.90 -14.42
C ASP A 588 15.07 11.90 -13.07
N VAL A 589 14.49 12.55 -12.04
CA VAL A 589 15.03 12.50 -10.68
C VAL A 589 14.99 11.07 -10.13
N ALA A 590 13.86 10.37 -10.26
CA ALA A 590 13.73 8.98 -9.85
C ALA A 590 14.72 8.07 -10.61
N LYS A 591 14.86 8.26 -11.92
CA LYS A 591 15.81 7.54 -12.78
C LYS A 591 17.25 7.70 -12.31
N LYS A 592 17.67 8.93 -12.00
CA LYS A 592 19.00 9.20 -11.47
C LYS A 592 19.25 8.52 -10.11
N LEU A 593 18.22 8.43 -9.26
CA LEU A 593 18.32 7.75 -7.98
C LEU A 593 18.49 6.24 -8.14
N ILE A 594 17.64 5.58 -8.94
CA ILE A 594 17.73 4.12 -9.16
C ILE A 594 19.09 3.72 -9.76
N GLU A 595 19.54 4.42 -10.82
CA GLU A 595 20.83 4.16 -11.45
C GLU A 595 21.99 4.35 -10.46
N GLY A 596 21.97 5.45 -9.68
CA GLY A 596 23.01 5.75 -8.71
C GLY A 596 23.04 4.79 -7.51
N ILE A 597 21.87 4.38 -7.00
CA ILE A 597 21.76 3.46 -5.85
C ILE A 597 22.23 2.06 -6.23
N VAL A 598 21.79 1.54 -7.39
CA VAL A 598 22.18 0.21 -7.88
C VAL A 598 23.67 0.17 -8.19
N ALA A 599 24.20 1.14 -8.94
CA ALA A 599 25.59 1.14 -9.38
C ALA A 599 26.60 1.14 -8.21
N ASN A 600 26.19 1.63 -7.04
CA ASN A 600 27.06 1.77 -5.87
C ASN A 600 26.67 0.85 -4.70
N GLY A 601 25.66 -0.01 -4.86
CA GLY A 601 25.19 -0.91 -3.81
C GLY A 601 24.75 -0.19 -2.54
N TYR A 602 23.95 0.87 -2.70
CA TYR A 602 23.40 1.67 -1.59
C TYR A 602 22.07 1.15 -1.05
N ASP A 603 21.43 0.20 -1.73
CA ASP A 603 20.26 -0.56 -1.25
C ASP A 603 20.69 -1.95 -0.77
N THR A 604 19.89 -2.58 0.09
CA THR A 604 20.11 -3.98 0.50
C THR A 604 19.81 -4.96 -0.63
N GLY A 605 18.99 -4.57 -1.60
CA GLY A 605 18.57 -5.43 -2.71
C GLY A 605 17.47 -6.43 -2.34
N HIS A 606 16.91 -6.32 -1.13
CA HIS A 606 15.78 -7.12 -0.68
C HIS A 606 14.48 -6.57 -1.27
N SER A 607 13.66 -7.43 -1.89
CA SER A 607 12.40 -6.99 -2.50
C SER A 607 11.35 -6.65 -1.44
N MET A 608 10.54 -5.63 -1.68
CA MET A 608 9.51 -5.21 -0.73
C MET A 608 8.57 -6.37 -0.38
N TRP A 609 8.20 -6.47 0.90
CA TRP A 609 7.36 -7.53 1.50
C TRP A 609 7.99 -8.91 1.68
N GLU A 610 9.23 -9.14 1.25
CA GLU A 610 9.93 -10.36 1.64
C GLU A 610 10.39 -10.28 3.11
N MET A 611 10.61 -11.45 3.73
CA MET A 611 10.98 -11.53 5.15
C MET A 611 12.24 -10.72 5.47
N LYS A 612 13.25 -10.76 4.59
CA LYS A 612 14.50 -10.00 4.75
C LYS A 612 14.30 -8.49 4.70
N TRP A 613 13.40 -8.00 3.84
CA TRP A 613 13.05 -6.58 3.78
C TRP A 613 12.32 -6.12 5.06
N VAL A 614 11.49 -6.99 5.64
CA VAL A 614 10.88 -6.74 6.96
C VAL A 614 11.95 -6.73 8.06
N ASP A 615 12.89 -7.67 8.05
CA ASP A 615 13.98 -7.73 9.02
C ASP A 615 14.90 -6.51 8.95
N ASP A 616 15.08 -5.92 7.76
CA ASP A 616 15.86 -4.69 7.57
C ASP A 616 15.34 -3.53 8.43
N THR A 617 14.04 -3.47 8.73
CA THR A 617 13.43 -2.43 9.60
C THR A 617 13.90 -2.50 11.05
N LYS A 618 14.51 -3.62 11.47
CA LYS A 618 15.02 -3.88 12.83
C LYS A 618 16.53 -4.16 12.85
N SER A 619 17.17 -4.16 11.69
CA SER A 619 18.59 -4.52 11.53
C SER A 619 19.55 -3.51 12.15
N GLY A 620 19.12 -2.25 12.29
CA GLY A 620 20.01 -1.12 12.59
C GLY A 620 21.05 -0.85 11.50
N LYS A 621 20.85 -1.36 10.27
CA LYS A 621 21.79 -1.25 9.13
C LYS A 621 21.29 -0.36 7.99
N VAL A 622 20.01 -0.02 7.95
CA VAL A 622 19.39 0.76 6.87
C VAL A 622 19.02 2.14 7.36
N PHE A 623 19.40 3.18 6.61
CA PHE A 623 19.17 4.57 6.98
C PHE A 623 17.70 4.99 6.82
N GLY A 624 17.04 4.64 5.71
CA GLY A 624 15.66 5.06 5.50
C GLY A 624 14.88 4.33 4.41
N TRP A 625 13.58 4.60 4.36
CA TRP A 625 12.62 3.99 3.45
C TRP A 625 11.75 5.06 2.80
N PHE A 626 11.46 4.88 1.52
CA PHE A 626 10.34 5.54 0.87
C PHE A 626 9.04 4.91 1.37
N SER A 627 8.10 5.72 1.82
CA SER A 627 6.87 5.24 2.46
C SER A 627 5.71 6.17 2.19
N CYS A 628 4.50 5.63 2.07
CA CYS A 628 3.26 6.40 2.08
C CYS A 628 2.44 6.03 3.33
N THR A 629 1.23 6.56 3.46
CA THR A 629 0.42 6.39 4.68
C THR A 629 0.07 4.95 4.99
N TRP A 630 -0.23 4.13 3.98
CA TRP A 630 -0.54 2.72 4.21
C TRP A 630 0.73 1.92 4.53
N ALA A 631 1.84 2.22 3.84
CA ALA A 631 3.11 1.53 4.05
C ALA A 631 3.66 1.77 5.47
N ALA A 632 3.56 3.01 5.96
CA ALA A 632 3.98 3.36 7.31
C ALA A 632 3.18 2.63 8.40
N ASN A 633 1.90 2.35 8.16
CA ASN A 633 1.01 1.80 9.20
C ASN A 633 0.99 0.27 9.28
N TRP A 634 1.07 -0.41 8.13
CA TRP A 634 0.76 -1.84 8.06
C TRP A 634 1.92 -2.71 7.60
N SER A 635 2.99 -2.07 7.16
CA SER A 635 3.96 -2.67 6.25
C SER A 635 5.38 -2.50 6.76
N LEU A 636 5.68 -1.35 7.36
CA LEU A 636 6.96 -1.05 8.01
C LEU A 636 6.80 -1.07 9.53
N THR A 637 7.42 -2.03 10.20
CA THR A 637 7.36 -2.17 11.67
C THR A 637 8.74 -1.99 12.30
N PHE A 638 9.01 -0.77 12.78
CA PHE A 638 10.26 -0.42 13.43
C PHE A 638 10.24 -0.77 14.93
N ASP A 639 11.40 -1.14 15.48
CA ASP A 639 11.60 -1.39 16.91
C ASP A 639 11.81 -0.10 17.72
N LYS A 640 11.95 1.05 17.03
CA LYS A 640 12.17 2.35 17.63
C LYS A 640 11.49 3.49 16.86
N PRO A 641 11.29 4.68 17.49
CA PRO A 641 10.67 5.83 16.82
C PRO A 641 11.54 6.38 15.69
N MET A 642 10.96 6.48 14.49
CA MET A 642 11.62 7.03 13.30
C MET A 642 11.41 8.55 13.17
N ALA A 643 12.14 9.20 12.26
CA ALA A 643 11.90 10.58 11.85
C ALA A 643 11.51 10.63 10.36
N VAL A 644 10.83 11.71 9.94
CA VAL A 644 10.31 11.82 8.56
C VAL A 644 10.64 13.14 7.91
N CYS A 645 10.90 13.11 6.61
CA CYS A 645 11.02 14.28 5.76
C CYS A 645 10.41 14.03 4.37
N GLN A 646 10.49 15.00 3.48
CA GLN A 646 9.85 14.93 2.16
C GLN A 646 10.61 14.02 1.18
N GLY A 647 11.93 13.89 1.31
CA GLY A 647 12.75 13.19 0.33
C GLY A 647 13.01 14.02 -0.95
N PRO A 648 13.60 13.40 -1.99
CA PRO A 648 14.08 14.07 -3.20
C PRO A 648 13.02 14.32 -4.27
N VAL A 649 11.87 13.64 -4.20
CA VAL A 649 10.81 13.73 -5.21
C VAL A 649 9.44 13.65 -4.54
N PRO A 650 8.46 14.52 -4.89
CA PRO A 650 7.11 14.40 -4.37
C PRO A 650 6.32 13.38 -5.19
N TYR A 651 5.72 12.40 -4.51
CA TYR A 651 4.97 11.31 -5.13
C TYR A 651 3.77 10.91 -4.27
N TYR A 652 2.81 10.19 -4.86
CA TYR A 652 1.82 9.42 -4.12
C TYR A 652 1.93 7.95 -4.51
N TRP A 653 1.40 7.05 -3.67
CA TRP A 653 1.43 5.63 -4.01
C TRP A 653 0.18 4.90 -3.49
N GLY A 654 -0.57 4.33 -4.43
CA GLY A 654 -1.77 3.54 -4.18
C GLY A 654 -2.97 4.37 -3.73
N GLY A 655 -4.02 3.68 -3.33
CA GLY A 655 -5.22 4.26 -2.74
C GLY A 655 -6.50 3.81 -3.43
N THR A 656 -7.55 3.76 -2.63
CA THR A 656 -8.85 3.26 -3.06
C THR A 656 -9.75 4.42 -3.47
N TYR A 657 -10.30 4.33 -4.68
CA TYR A 657 -11.25 5.29 -5.24
C TYR A 657 -12.63 4.67 -5.36
N LEU A 658 -13.66 5.48 -5.13
CA LEU A 658 -15.05 5.10 -5.14
C LEU A 658 -15.74 5.74 -6.35
N PHE A 659 -16.29 4.89 -7.20
CA PHE A 659 -17.10 5.24 -8.35
C PHE A 659 -18.57 4.99 -8.02
N ALA A 660 -19.50 5.79 -8.55
CA ALA A 660 -20.93 5.52 -8.37
C ALA A 660 -21.59 5.17 -9.71
N LYS A 661 -22.30 4.05 -9.73
CA LYS A 661 -23.10 3.60 -10.87
C LYS A 661 -24.57 3.89 -10.59
N SER A 662 -25.21 4.61 -11.50
CA SER A 662 -26.60 5.06 -11.37
C SER A 662 -27.60 3.89 -11.30
N GLY A 663 -28.64 4.08 -10.49
CA GLY A 663 -29.77 3.19 -10.22
C GLY A 663 -30.89 3.95 -9.47
N LYS A 664 -31.72 3.25 -8.68
CA LYS A 664 -32.88 3.88 -7.98
C LYS A 664 -32.54 4.66 -6.69
N ALA A 665 -31.36 4.45 -6.09
CA ALA A 665 -30.93 5.04 -4.82
C ALA A 665 -29.81 6.09 -4.97
N ASP A 666 -29.70 6.77 -6.12
CA ASP A 666 -28.60 7.69 -6.45
C ASP A 666 -28.42 8.85 -5.44
N LYS A 667 -29.51 9.38 -4.88
CA LYS A 667 -29.43 10.40 -3.82
C LYS A 667 -28.77 9.87 -2.55
N THR A 668 -29.05 8.61 -2.20
CA THR A 668 -28.42 7.94 -1.07
C THR A 668 -26.94 7.70 -1.34
N ALA A 669 -26.58 7.27 -2.55
CA ALA A 669 -25.18 7.11 -2.94
C ALA A 669 -24.41 8.44 -2.88
N ALA A 670 -25.01 9.54 -3.34
CA ALA A 670 -24.42 10.88 -3.21
C ALA A 670 -24.21 11.29 -1.75
N GLU A 671 -25.15 11.00 -0.84
CA GLU A 671 -25.00 11.30 0.59
C GLU A 671 -23.94 10.43 1.28
N ILE A 672 -23.83 9.14 0.93
CA ILE A 672 -22.76 8.24 1.39
C ILE A 672 -21.40 8.78 0.95
N LEU A 673 -21.25 9.05 -0.34
CA LEU A 673 -20.02 9.56 -0.94
C LEU A 673 -19.62 10.92 -0.39
N LYS A 674 -20.58 11.81 -0.13
CA LYS A 674 -20.35 13.09 0.56
C LYS A 674 -19.83 12.88 1.98
N ALA A 675 -20.41 11.94 2.74
CA ALA A 675 -19.99 11.65 4.10
C ALA A 675 -18.55 11.11 4.15
N VAL A 676 -18.24 10.12 3.30
CA VAL A 676 -16.95 9.42 3.35
C VAL A 676 -15.81 10.17 2.64
N CYS A 677 -16.09 10.92 1.57
CA CYS A 677 -15.06 11.58 0.75
C CYS A 677 -15.06 13.12 0.80
N CYS A 678 -16.06 13.78 1.42
CA CYS A 678 -16.15 15.24 1.40
C CYS A 678 -16.28 15.89 2.79
N ASP A 679 -16.96 15.25 3.73
CA ASP A 679 -17.24 15.83 5.04
C ASP A 679 -15.98 15.85 5.92
N ALA A 680 -15.50 17.05 6.26
CA ALA A 680 -14.21 17.21 6.91
C ALA A 680 -14.17 16.67 8.35
N ASP A 681 -15.29 16.64 9.06
CA ASP A 681 -15.37 16.05 10.40
C ASP A 681 -15.34 14.52 10.34
N THR A 682 -16.11 13.95 9.41
CA THR A 682 -16.19 12.51 9.18
C THR A 682 -14.86 11.96 8.68
N MET A 683 -14.22 12.61 7.70
CA MET A 683 -12.93 12.20 7.18
C MET A 683 -11.82 12.29 8.22
N ALA A 684 -11.80 13.34 9.05
CA ALA A 684 -10.83 13.44 10.15
C ALA A 684 -11.00 12.28 11.14
N TYR A 685 -12.24 11.91 11.46
CA TYR A 685 -12.52 10.75 12.33
C TYR A 685 -12.11 9.41 11.69
N ILE A 686 -12.42 9.20 10.41
CA ILE A 686 -12.00 7.99 9.66
C ILE A 686 -10.47 7.86 9.72
N SER A 687 -9.75 8.94 9.46
CA SER A 687 -8.30 8.98 9.49
C SER A 687 -7.70 8.76 10.87
N GLU A 688 -8.27 9.37 11.92
CA GLU A 688 -7.81 9.18 13.29
C GLU A 688 -8.02 7.74 13.78
N ALA A 689 -9.13 7.10 13.38
CA ALA A 689 -9.47 5.74 13.77
C ALA A 689 -8.89 4.65 12.85
N GLY A 690 -8.54 5.00 11.62
CA GLY A 690 -8.09 4.07 10.57
C GLY A 690 -6.65 4.25 10.11
N GLY A 691 -5.96 5.32 10.54
CA GLY A 691 -4.54 5.56 10.24
C GLY A 691 -4.24 6.15 8.86
N THR A 692 -5.20 6.30 7.95
CA THR A 692 -4.96 6.87 6.61
C THR A 692 -5.00 8.39 6.61
N PHE A 693 -4.18 9.06 5.79
CA PHE A 693 -4.23 10.52 5.67
C PHE A 693 -5.43 10.97 4.81
N PRO A 694 -6.26 11.91 5.26
CA PRO A 694 -7.52 12.24 4.58
C PRO A 694 -7.27 13.04 3.30
N ASN A 695 -7.98 12.71 2.23
CA ASN A 695 -8.07 13.49 1.01
C ASN A 695 -8.97 14.73 1.14
N ASN A 696 -8.80 15.47 2.22
CA ASN A 696 -9.48 16.73 2.47
C ASN A 696 -8.58 17.60 3.31
N ALA A 697 -8.09 18.70 2.74
CA ALA A 697 -7.13 19.55 3.42
C ALA A 697 -7.71 20.23 4.68
N VAL A 698 -9.04 20.37 4.81
CA VAL A 698 -9.65 20.86 6.06
C VAL A 698 -9.61 19.76 7.12
N ALA A 699 -9.87 18.50 6.75
CA ALA A 699 -9.74 17.35 7.65
C ALA A 699 -8.29 17.14 8.10
N ALA A 700 -7.33 17.24 7.17
CA ALA A 700 -5.89 17.15 7.47
C ALA A 700 -5.46 18.19 8.54
N GLN A 701 -5.92 19.43 8.42
CA GLN A 701 -5.63 20.49 9.40
C GLN A 701 -6.27 20.24 10.78
N LYS A 702 -7.31 19.39 10.88
CA LYS A 702 -7.85 18.95 12.17
C LYS A 702 -6.93 17.91 12.81
N LEU A 703 -6.45 16.92 12.04
CA LEU A 703 -5.51 15.90 12.51
C LEU A 703 -4.17 16.50 12.96
N ILE A 704 -3.65 17.46 12.21
CA ILE A 704 -2.40 18.16 12.58
C ILE A 704 -2.52 18.79 13.96
N LYS A 705 -3.70 19.27 14.36
CA LYS A 705 -3.91 19.86 15.69
C LYS A 705 -4.06 18.84 16.81
N SER A 706 -4.45 17.60 16.53
CA SER A 706 -4.57 16.55 17.56
C SER A 706 -3.23 15.89 17.89
N VAL A 707 -2.24 15.97 16.98
CA VAL A 707 -0.85 15.43 17.10
C VAL A 707 -0.77 13.91 17.35
N LYS A 708 -1.91 13.20 17.40
CA LYS A 708 -1.94 11.76 17.59
C LYS A 708 -1.49 11.06 16.30
N ASN A 709 -0.22 10.65 16.26
CA ASN A 709 0.33 9.90 15.15
C ASN A 709 -0.16 8.43 15.16
N PRO A 710 -0.31 7.80 13.98
CA PRO A 710 -0.64 6.38 13.88
C PRO A 710 0.56 5.47 14.20
N VAL A 711 1.78 6.01 14.09
CA VAL A 711 3.03 5.35 14.44
C VAL A 711 3.88 6.25 15.35
N SER A 712 4.74 5.64 16.18
CA SER A 712 5.61 6.39 17.09
C SER A 712 6.69 7.14 16.32
N MET A 713 6.83 8.44 16.61
CA MET A 713 7.76 9.34 15.93
C MET A 713 8.77 9.94 16.91
N LYS A 714 10.01 10.15 16.45
CA LYS A 714 11.06 10.79 17.24
C LYS A 714 10.60 12.18 17.69
N ASN A 715 10.73 12.45 19.00
CA ASN A 715 10.35 13.72 19.63
C ASN A 715 8.90 14.15 19.31
N ASP A 716 7.99 13.19 19.15
CA ASP A 716 6.58 13.43 18.80
C ASP A 716 6.40 14.26 17.51
N GLN A 717 7.31 14.10 16.54
CA GLN A 717 7.20 14.76 15.24
C GLN A 717 5.82 14.51 14.62
N ASN A 718 5.14 15.57 14.18
CA ASN A 718 3.80 15.46 13.63
C ASN A 718 3.83 14.84 12.22
N LEU A 719 3.46 13.56 12.12
CA LEU A 719 3.47 12.83 10.86
C LEU A 719 2.42 13.37 9.87
N TRP A 720 1.26 13.81 10.38
CA TRP A 720 0.21 14.41 9.56
C TRP A 720 0.64 15.70 8.88
N GLU A 721 1.48 16.50 9.53
CA GLU A 721 2.05 17.71 8.95
C GLU A 721 3.01 17.39 7.79
N ALA A 722 3.83 16.34 7.94
CA ALA A 722 4.71 15.87 6.88
C ALA A 722 3.91 15.40 5.65
N TYR A 723 2.83 14.64 5.86
CA TYR A 723 1.93 14.22 4.79
C TYR A 723 1.16 15.39 4.14
N ASP A 724 0.63 16.35 4.91
CA ASP A 724 -0.02 17.55 4.34
C ASP A 724 0.94 18.38 3.50
N LYS A 725 2.17 18.58 3.97
CA LYS A 725 3.22 19.28 3.22
C LYS A 725 3.53 18.55 1.92
N MET A 726 3.61 17.23 1.95
CA MET A 726 3.83 16.44 0.74
C MET A 726 2.65 16.48 -0.22
N SER A 727 1.42 16.24 0.23
CA SER A 727 0.22 16.30 -0.61
C SER A 727 0.05 17.64 -1.33
N ARG A 728 0.57 18.73 -0.75
CA ARG A 728 0.60 20.07 -1.39
C ARG A 728 1.70 20.23 -2.44
N ALA A 729 2.77 19.44 -2.36
CA ALA A 729 3.90 19.49 -3.27
C ALA A 729 3.73 18.61 -4.52
N ILE A 730 2.92 17.56 -4.43
CA ILE A 730 2.60 16.66 -5.56
C ILE A 730 1.83 17.45 -6.63
N ASP A 731 2.29 17.33 -7.87
CA ASP A 731 1.64 18.01 -8.99
C ASP A 731 0.30 17.35 -9.33
N GLY A 732 -0.77 18.14 -9.28
CA GLY A 732 -2.08 17.73 -9.77
C GLY A 732 -2.31 18.07 -11.24
N GLY A 733 -1.31 18.59 -11.93
CA GLY A 733 -1.41 19.12 -13.28
C GLY A 733 -2.39 20.31 -13.36
N ASN A 734 -2.88 20.55 -14.58
CA ASN A 734 -3.86 21.61 -14.84
C ASN A 734 -5.29 21.25 -14.44
N TYR A 735 -5.52 20.05 -13.89
CA TYR A 735 -6.87 19.63 -13.52
C TYR A 735 -7.39 20.46 -12.35
N ARG A 736 -8.46 21.21 -12.61
CA ARG A 736 -9.18 21.99 -11.61
C ARG A 736 -10.66 21.76 -11.84
N ILE A 737 -11.41 21.64 -10.75
CA ILE A 737 -12.87 21.63 -10.81
C ILE A 737 -13.32 22.96 -11.45
N THR A 738 -13.93 22.87 -12.62
CA THR A 738 -14.32 24.01 -13.46
C THR A 738 -15.53 24.77 -12.93
N GLU A 739 -16.34 24.12 -12.08
CA GLU A 739 -17.21 24.85 -11.16
C GLU A 739 -16.37 25.33 -9.97
N PRO A 740 -16.31 26.65 -9.70
CA PRO A 740 -15.51 27.16 -8.61
C PRO A 740 -15.95 26.52 -7.28
N ALA A 741 -15.02 25.79 -6.66
CA ALA A 741 -14.98 25.60 -5.23
C ALA A 741 -15.34 26.91 -4.55
N LYS A 742 -16.42 26.94 -3.74
CA LYS A 742 -16.71 28.16 -3.00
C LYS A 742 -15.60 28.50 -2.00
N THR A 743 -14.73 27.55 -1.61
CA THR A 743 -13.71 27.79 -0.59
C THR A 743 -12.36 27.14 -0.93
N PRO A 744 -11.44 27.87 -1.57
CA PRO A 744 -10.04 27.45 -1.77
C PRO A 744 -9.21 27.57 -0.49
N LEU A 745 -8.11 26.80 -0.42
CA LEU A 745 -7.25 26.68 0.76
C LEU A 745 -6.26 27.85 0.88
N VAL A 746 -6.03 28.32 2.10
CA VAL A 746 -5.12 29.43 2.44
C VAL A 746 -4.25 29.04 3.66
N PRO A 747 -3.01 29.54 3.78
CA PRO A 747 -2.13 29.22 4.91
C PRO A 747 -2.77 29.44 6.29
N ALA A 748 -2.50 28.55 7.25
CA ALA A 748 -3.05 28.62 8.61
C ALA A 748 -2.63 29.92 9.33
N GLY A 749 -3.51 30.46 10.18
CA GLY A 749 -3.27 31.72 10.91
C GLY A 749 -3.31 32.99 10.05
N SER A 750 -3.45 32.87 8.73
CA SER A 750 -3.46 34.02 7.83
C SER A 750 -4.71 34.88 7.98
N ASN A 751 -4.53 36.19 7.81
CA ASN A 751 -5.56 37.21 7.91
C ASN A 751 -5.37 38.25 6.80
N GLY A 752 -6.47 38.77 6.24
CA GLY A 752 -6.43 39.79 5.20
C GLY A 752 -6.54 39.22 3.78
N ILE A 753 -5.86 39.82 2.81
CA ILE A 753 -5.87 39.35 1.43
C ILE A 753 -4.71 38.38 1.20
N VAL A 754 -5.03 37.11 0.99
CA VAL A 754 -4.07 35.99 0.98
C VAL A 754 -4.17 35.23 -0.34
N LYS A 755 -3.03 34.82 -0.91
CA LYS A 755 -2.99 33.99 -2.12
C LYS A 755 -3.34 32.54 -1.74
N GLY A 756 -4.42 32.00 -2.32
CA GLY A 756 -4.82 30.61 -2.17
C GLY A 756 -3.96 29.67 -2.99
N THR A 757 -4.10 28.37 -2.74
CA THR A 757 -3.37 27.30 -3.44
C THR A 757 -3.65 27.26 -4.95
N ASP A 758 -4.77 27.83 -5.39
CA ASP A 758 -5.14 27.98 -6.80
C ASP A 758 -4.47 29.17 -7.50
N GLY A 759 -3.70 29.98 -6.77
CA GLY A 759 -3.02 31.18 -7.25
C GLY A 759 -3.86 32.46 -7.20
N VAL A 760 -5.11 32.40 -6.75
CA VAL A 760 -6.05 33.53 -6.65
C VAL A 760 -5.99 34.14 -5.25
N TYR A 761 -6.30 35.44 -5.11
CA TYR A 761 -6.27 36.12 -3.81
C TYR A 761 -7.66 36.21 -3.17
N TYR A 762 -7.75 35.76 -1.91
CA TYR A 762 -8.97 35.66 -1.12
C TYR A 762 -8.94 36.55 0.10
N TYR A 763 -10.11 36.98 0.55
CA TYR A 763 -10.27 37.57 1.88
C TYR A 763 -10.37 36.47 2.93
N VAL A 764 -9.44 36.47 3.89
CA VAL A 764 -9.29 35.44 4.92
C VAL A 764 -9.40 36.07 6.30
N LYS A 765 -10.08 35.36 7.21
CA LYS A 765 -10.03 35.61 8.66
C LYS A 765 -9.73 34.29 9.36
N ASN A 766 -8.75 34.30 10.26
CA ASN A 766 -8.34 33.15 11.06
C ASN A 766 -8.11 31.88 10.22
N GLY A 767 -7.44 32.00 9.06
CA GLY A 767 -7.19 30.87 8.17
C GLY A 767 -8.42 30.37 7.36
N ALA A 768 -9.57 31.05 7.43
CA ALA A 768 -10.77 30.69 6.67
C ALA A 768 -11.15 31.76 5.62
N VAL A 769 -11.37 31.35 4.38
CA VAL A 769 -11.85 32.22 3.28
C VAL A 769 -13.29 32.68 3.55
N GLN A 770 -13.52 33.98 3.41
CA GLN A 770 -14.79 34.64 3.72
C GLN A 770 -15.70 34.70 2.48
N THR A 771 -16.17 33.55 2.03
CA THR A 771 -16.87 33.31 0.75
C THR A 771 -18.14 34.15 0.55
N GLY A 772 -18.84 34.50 1.64
CA GLY A 772 -20.01 35.37 1.61
C GLY A 772 -19.72 36.87 1.48
N THR A 773 -18.46 37.30 1.58
CA THR A 773 -18.13 38.72 1.72
C THR A 773 -18.00 39.42 0.37
N THR A 774 -18.81 40.47 0.16
CA THR A 774 -18.61 41.43 -0.93
C THR A 774 -18.47 42.81 -0.34
N GLY A 775 -17.32 43.45 -0.53
CA GLY A 775 -16.97 44.64 0.25
C GLY A 775 -15.68 45.33 -0.21
N MET A 776 -15.42 46.47 0.42
CA MET A 776 -14.11 47.12 0.39
C MET A 776 -13.36 46.69 1.65
N ILE A 777 -12.32 45.87 1.51
CA ILE A 777 -11.60 45.21 2.62
C ILE A 777 -10.24 45.87 2.82
N ALA A 778 -9.97 46.35 4.03
CA ALA A 778 -8.66 46.89 4.39
C ALA A 778 -7.69 45.76 4.76
N SER A 779 -6.50 45.75 4.16
CA SER A 779 -5.44 44.79 4.44
C SER A 779 -4.09 45.37 4.01
N GLY A 780 -3.02 45.20 4.80
CA GLY A 780 -1.67 45.65 4.44
C GLY A 780 -1.57 47.13 4.02
N GLY A 781 -2.31 48.03 4.67
CA GLY A 781 -2.32 49.48 4.36
C GLY A 781 -3.07 49.86 3.07
N LYS A 782 -3.68 48.90 2.36
CA LYS A 782 -4.48 49.12 1.15
C LYS A 782 -5.93 48.71 1.38
N THR A 783 -6.82 49.11 0.47
CA THR A 783 -8.24 48.69 0.50
C THR A 783 -8.61 48.03 -0.83
N TYR A 784 -9.04 46.78 -0.76
CA TYR A 784 -9.29 45.89 -1.88
C TYR A 784 -10.79 45.75 -2.13
N TYR A 785 -11.21 45.79 -3.38
CA TYR A 785 -12.55 45.41 -3.78
C TYR A 785 -12.64 43.88 -3.86
N VAL A 786 -13.42 43.30 -2.94
CA VAL A 786 -13.65 41.87 -2.81
C VAL A 786 -15.10 41.58 -3.20
N SER A 787 -15.32 40.53 -3.98
CA SER A 787 -16.64 40.03 -4.37
C SER A 787 -16.71 38.54 -4.11
N LYS A 788 -17.70 38.10 -3.32
CA LYS A 788 -17.85 36.70 -2.86
C LYS A 788 -16.54 36.10 -2.33
N GLY A 789 -15.82 36.83 -1.48
CA GLY A 789 -14.55 36.41 -0.89
C GLY A 789 -13.31 36.57 -1.78
N VAL A 790 -13.45 36.93 -3.06
CA VAL A 790 -12.34 37.01 -4.03
C VAL A 790 -11.93 38.44 -4.34
N TRP A 791 -10.62 38.75 -4.30
CA TRP A 791 -10.10 40.04 -4.76
C TRP A 791 -10.25 40.19 -6.28
N GLN A 792 -10.91 41.27 -6.71
CA GLN A 792 -11.18 41.57 -8.10
C GLN A 792 -10.05 42.40 -8.74
N SER A 793 -8.88 41.79 -8.96
CA SER A 793 -7.66 42.48 -9.41
C SER A 793 -7.78 43.19 -10.77
N LYS A 794 -8.71 42.76 -11.64
CA LYS A 794 -8.97 43.40 -12.94
C LYS A 794 -10.02 44.51 -12.88
N ALA A 795 -10.68 44.73 -11.74
CA ALA A 795 -11.77 45.70 -11.64
C ALA A 795 -11.23 47.14 -11.63
N ALA A 796 -11.82 48.00 -12.47
CA ALA A 796 -11.47 49.42 -12.56
C ALA A 796 -12.72 50.28 -12.77
N GLY A 797 -12.60 51.57 -12.45
CA GLY A 797 -13.68 52.55 -12.62
C GLY A 797 -14.53 52.73 -11.37
N LEU A 798 -15.79 53.13 -11.56
CA LEU A 798 -16.73 53.35 -10.45
C LEU A 798 -17.46 52.05 -10.12
N LYS A 799 -17.28 51.54 -8.90
CA LYS A 799 -17.93 50.32 -8.41
C LYS A 799 -18.82 50.63 -7.21
N LYS A 800 -20.10 50.24 -7.31
CA LYS A 800 -21.07 50.37 -6.21
C LYS A 800 -20.91 49.18 -5.27
N VAL A 801 -20.74 49.45 -3.98
CA VAL A 801 -20.63 48.45 -2.91
C VAL A 801 -21.50 48.95 -1.74
N GLY A 802 -22.58 48.23 -1.46
CA GLY A 802 -23.64 48.70 -0.56
C GLY A 802 -24.26 50.03 -1.03
N SER A 803 -24.38 50.99 -0.12
CA SER A 803 -24.93 52.34 -0.40
C SER A 803 -23.92 53.32 -1.00
N LYS A 804 -22.64 52.95 -1.07
CA LYS A 804 -21.54 53.81 -1.53
C LYS A 804 -21.02 53.38 -2.89
N THR A 805 -20.46 54.34 -3.65
CA THR A 805 -19.77 54.08 -4.92
C THR A 805 -18.32 54.51 -4.78
N TYR A 806 -17.40 53.60 -5.11
CA TYR A 806 -15.96 53.76 -4.97
C TYR A 806 -15.29 53.86 -6.34
N TYR A 807 -14.24 54.65 -6.43
CA TYR A 807 -13.35 54.68 -7.59
C TYR A 807 -12.17 53.76 -7.33
N ILE A 808 -12.07 52.71 -8.14
CA ILE A 808 -11.06 51.66 -8.02
C ILE A 808 -10.21 51.55 -9.29
N SER A 809 -8.98 51.08 -9.14
CA SER A 809 -8.08 50.69 -10.23
C SER A 809 -7.30 49.45 -9.80
N GLY A 810 -7.22 48.42 -10.65
CA GLY A 810 -6.59 47.15 -10.27
C GLY A 810 -7.26 46.47 -9.06
N GLY A 811 -8.56 46.67 -8.88
CA GLY A 811 -9.29 46.22 -7.70
C GLY A 811 -8.96 46.97 -6.40
N LEU A 812 -8.17 48.05 -6.45
CA LEU A 812 -7.75 48.83 -5.27
C LEU A 812 -8.47 50.18 -5.20
N LEU A 813 -8.88 50.57 -3.99
CA LEU A 813 -9.43 51.90 -3.72
C LEU A 813 -8.40 52.98 -4.02
N GLN A 814 -8.79 53.95 -4.84
CA GLN A 814 -7.96 55.12 -5.15
C GLN A 814 -8.13 56.19 -4.07
N SER A 815 -7.64 55.91 -2.86
CA SER A 815 -7.80 56.76 -1.66
C SER A 815 -7.21 58.17 -1.81
N GLY A 816 -6.20 58.34 -2.68
CA GLY A 816 -5.64 59.66 -3.02
C GLY A 816 -6.52 60.50 -3.96
N LYS A 817 -7.57 59.94 -4.57
CA LYS A 817 -8.33 60.65 -5.61
C LYS A 817 -9.43 61.55 -5.02
N THR A 818 -9.24 62.86 -5.12
CA THR A 818 -10.30 63.86 -4.90
C THR A 818 -10.48 64.74 -6.14
N GLY A 819 -11.69 64.85 -6.68
CA GLY A 819 -11.96 65.61 -7.90
C GLY A 819 -13.03 64.94 -8.76
N PHE A 820 -12.95 65.12 -10.09
CA PHE A 820 -13.88 64.47 -11.02
C PHE A 820 -13.30 63.18 -11.61
N VAL A 821 -14.12 62.13 -11.64
CA VAL A 821 -13.87 60.87 -12.33
C VAL A 821 -14.92 60.68 -13.42
N LYS A 822 -14.50 60.30 -14.63
CA LYS A 822 -15.40 60.06 -15.76
C LYS A 822 -15.92 58.62 -15.70
N SER A 823 -17.22 58.45 -15.93
CA SER A 823 -17.85 57.14 -16.13
C SER A 823 -18.94 57.31 -17.20
N GLY A 824 -18.69 56.72 -18.38
CA GLY A 824 -19.46 57.03 -19.58
C GLY A 824 -19.38 58.52 -19.96
N SER A 825 -20.54 59.13 -20.27
CA SER A 825 -20.65 60.56 -20.59
C SER A 825 -20.68 61.48 -19.36
N LYS A 826 -20.77 60.92 -18.14
CA LYS A 826 -20.92 61.67 -16.88
C LYS A 826 -19.59 61.81 -16.16
N LYS A 827 -19.42 62.93 -15.42
CA LYS A 827 -18.31 63.15 -14.49
C LYS A 827 -18.86 63.18 -13.06
N TYR A 828 -18.36 62.29 -12.21
CA TYR A 828 -18.76 62.15 -10.81
C TYR A 828 -17.72 62.80 -9.90
N TYR A 829 -18.19 63.55 -8.90
CA TYR A 829 -17.32 64.13 -7.88
C TYR A 829 -16.99 63.09 -6.82
N VAL A 830 -15.70 62.81 -6.65
CA VAL A 830 -15.16 61.88 -5.67
C VAL A 830 -14.31 62.62 -4.65
N VAL A 831 -14.33 62.14 -3.40
CA VAL A 831 -13.45 62.59 -2.32
C VAL A 831 -12.81 61.34 -1.71
N LYS A 832 -11.49 61.31 -1.66
CA LYS A 832 -10.69 60.15 -1.22
C LYS A 832 -11.15 58.82 -1.84
N GLY A 833 -11.42 58.84 -3.15
CA GLY A 833 -11.90 57.68 -3.91
C GLY A 833 -13.39 57.37 -3.76
N VAL A 834 -14.19 58.12 -3.00
CA VAL A 834 -15.62 57.84 -2.78
C VAL A 834 -16.51 58.88 -3.47
N VAL A 835 -17.47 58.43 -4.27
CA VAL A 835 -18.44 59.28 -4.96
C VAL A 835 -19.38 59.96 -3.95
N GLN A 836 -19.52 61.27 -4.08
CA GLN A 836 -20.38 62.08 -3.22
C GLN A 836 -21.82 62.13 -3.77
N SER A 837 -22.50 60.98 -3.78
CA SER A 837 -23.83 60.79 -4.40
C SER A 837 -24.92 61.72 -3.86
N GLY A 838 -24.85 62.10 -2.58
CA GLY A 838 -25.79 63.05 -1.96
C GLY A 838 -25.51 64.52 -2.30
N LYS A 839 -24.36 64.86 -2.88
CA LYS A 839 -23.93 66.26 -3.00
C LYS A 839 -24.63 66.99 -4.15
N THR A 840 -25.48 67.96 -3.80
CA THR A 840 -25.99 68.96 -4.75
C THR A 840 -25.54 70.35 -4.31
N GLY A 841 -24.90 71.09 -5.22
CA GLY A 841 -24.34 72.41 -4.94
C GLY A 841 -22.95 72.60 -5.56
N PHE A 842 -22.17 73.53 -5.01
CA PHE A 842 -20.82 73.79 -5.51
C PHE A 842 -19.77 72.91 -4.82
N VAL A 843 -18.84 72.38 -5.61
CA VAL A 843 -17.62 71.70 -5.16
C VAL A 843 -16.40 72.47 -5.67
N LYS A 844 -15.37 72.61 -4.83
CA LYS A 844 -14.14 73.32 -5.18
C LYS A 844 -13.12 72.32 -5.71
N ILE A 845 -12.56 72.59 -6.88
CA ILE A 845 -11.42 71.85 -7.45
C ILE A 845 -10.43 72.91 -7.96
N GLY A 846 -9.24 72.95 -7.35
CA GLY A 846 -8.31 74.06 -7.51
C GLY A 846 -8.94 75.40 -7.11
N SER A 847 -8.80 76.42 -7.95
CA SER A 847 -9.37 77.76 -7.73
C SER A 847 -10.85 77.90 -8.17
N ARG A 848 -11.40 76.91 -8.86
CA ARG A 848 -12.74 76.98 -9.48
C ARG A 848 -13.80 76.25 -8.66
N LYS A 849 -15.04 76.75 -8.72
CA LYS A 849 -16.23 76.12 -8.12
C LYS A 849 -17.12 75.55 -9.23
N TYR A 850 -17.40 74.25 -9.14
CA TYR A 850 -18.18 73.50 -10.13
C TYR A 850 -19.52 73.10 -9.53
N TYR A 851 -20.60 73.25 -10.28
CA TYR A 851 -21.93 72.82 -9.86
C TYR A 851 -22.10 71.32 -10.12
N VAL A 852 -22.45 70.60 -9.06
CA VAL A 852 -22.82 69.19 -9.10
C VAL A 852 -24.26 69.03 -8.63
N ALA A 853 -24.98 68.06 -9.20
CA ALA A 853 -26.28 67.63 -8.72
C ALA A 853 -26.22 66.12 -8.48
N LYS A 854 -26.58 65.69 -7.26
CA LYS A 854 -26.44 64.29 -6.79
C LYS A 854 -25.05 63.69 -7.11
N GLY A 855 -23.99 64.46 -6.86
CA GLY A 855 -22.60 64.09 -7.11
C GLY A 855 -22.15 64.18 -8.58
N VAL A 856 -23.04 64.49 -9.52
CA VAL A 856 -22.73 64.53 -10.96
C VAL A 856 -22.50 65.96 -11.44
N PHE A 857 -21.36 66.19 -12.09
CA PHE A 857 -21.02 67.47 -12.71
C PHE A 857 -21.99 67.86 -13.82
N GLN A 858 -22.50 69.08 -13.75
CA GLN A 858 -23.50 69.61 -14.67
C GLN A 858 -22.85 70.46 -15.78
N GLY A 859 -21.98 69.84 -16.58
CA GLY A 859 -21.14 70.52 -17.57
C GLY A 859 -21.88 71.20 -18.73
N SER A 860 -23.12 70.80 -19.03
CA SER A 860 -23.96 71.44 -20.04
C SER A 860 -24.74 72.65 -19.51
N LYS A 861 -24.78 72.86 -18.19
CA LYS A 861 -25.66 73.85 -17.58
C LYS A 861 -25.07 75.26 -17.70
N THR A 862 -25.72 76.12 -18.48
CA THR A 862 -25.44 77.56 -18.55
C THR A 862 -26.70 78.34 -18.16
N GLY A 863 -26.60 79.24 -17.19
CA GLY A 863 -27.74 79.96 -16.64
C GLY A 863 -27.74 79.98 -15.11
N PHE A 864 -28.91 79.91 -14.48
CA PHE A 864 -29.02 79.93 -13.03
C PHE A 864 -29.20 78.53 -12.42
N VAL A 865 -28.47 78.26 -11.34
CA VAL A 865 -28.65 77.10 -10.47
C VAL A 865 -29.14 77.56 -9.10
N LYS A 866 -30.14 76.86 -8.53
CA LYS A 866 -30.68 77.19 -7.21
C LYS A 866 -29.93 76.38 -6.14
N ILE A 867 -29.41 77.07 -5.13
CA ILE A 867 -28.83 76.45 -3.93
C ILE A 867 -29.42 77.20 -2.72
N GLY A 868 -30.22 76.49 -1.92
CA GLY A 868 -31.08 77.13 -0.91
C GLY A 868 -32.07 78.11 -1.54
N SER A 869 -32.20 79.31 -0.97
CA SER A 869 -33.04 80.39 -1.49
C SER A 869 -32.41 81.21 -2.62
N LYS A 870 -31.11 81.04 -2.89
CA LYS A 870 -30.34 81.87 -3.84
C LYS A 870 -30.18 81.19 -5.20
N LYS A 871 -30.14 82.00 -6.27
CA LYS A 871 -29.83 81.56 -7.64
C LYS A 871 -28.44 82.05 -8.05
N TYR A 872 -27.58 81.15 -8.51
CA TYR A 872 -26.19 81.41 -8.85
C TYR A 872 -25.96 81.22 -10.35
N TYR A 873 -25.23 82.14 -10.96
CA TYR A 873 -24.91 82.13 -12.38
C TYR A 873 -23.75 81.19 -12.68
N VAL A 874 -24.01 80.22 -13.55
CA VAL A 874 -23.02 79.24 -14.03
C VAL A 874 -22.92 79.27 -15.55
N VAL A 875 -21.74 78.98 -16.07
CA VAL A 875 -21.51 78.75 -17.51
C VAL A 875 -20.82 77.40 -17.64
N LYS A 876 -21.38 76.50 -18.45
CA LYS A 876 -20.90 75.12 -18.60
C LYS A 876 -20.65 74.42 -17.25
N GLY A 877 -21.54 74.66 -16.27
CA GLY A 877 -21.47 74.13 -14.92
C GLY A 877 -20.50 74.82 -13.95
N ILE A 878 -19.76 75.85 -14.38
CA ILE A 878 -18.75 76.54 -13.56
C ILE A 878 -19.35 77.82 -12.96
N PHE A 879 -19.15 78.06 -11.67
CA PHE A 879 -19.64 79.26 -10.98
C PHE A 879 -18.80 80.50 -11.29
N HIS A 880 -19.45 81.54 -11.82
CA HIS A 880 -18.81 82.81 -12.13
C HIS A 880 -18.90 83.80 -10.96
N SER A 881 -18.17 83.49 -9.88
CA SER A 881 -18.18 84.26 -8.62
C SER A 881 -17.73 85.73 -8.75
N SER A 882 -16.95 86.09 -9.77
CA SER A 882 -16.52 87.48 -10.02
C SER A 882 -17.52 88.30 -10.83
N LYS A 883 -18.60 87.70 -11.34
CA LYS A 883 -19.51 88.37 -12.27
C LYS A 883 -20.48 89.31 -11.54
N THR A 884 -20.29 90.62 -11.71
CA THR A 884 -21.26 91.66 -11.29
C THR A 884 -21.76 92.44 -12.51
N GLY A 885 -23.07 92.59 -12.67
CA GLY A 885 -23.70 93.24 -13.83
C GLY A 885 -24.79 92.37 -14.48
N PHE A 886 -25.08 92.60 -15.76
CA PHE A 886 -26.06 91.81 -16.49
C PHE A 886 -25.48 90.53 -17.08
N VAL A 887 -26.25 89.43 -17.00
CA VAL A 887 -26.01 88.16 -17.70
C VAL A 887 -27.20 87.85 -18.61
N ASN A 888 -26.94 87.38 -19.82
CA ASN A 888 -27.99 87.03 -20.79
C ASN A 888 -28.33 85.54 -20.66
N ILE A 889 -29.62 85.22 -20.46
CA ILE A 889 -30.14 83.86 -20.40
C ILE A 889 -31.46 83.86 -21.17
N SER A 890 -31.55 83.05 -22.23
CA SER A 890 -32.74 82.90 -23.09
C SER A 890 -33.31 84.27 -23.54
N GLY A 891 -32.44 85.17 -24.00
CA GLY A 891 -32.82 86.49 -24.53
C GLY A 891 -33.15 87.56 -23.48
N LYS A 892 -33.15 87.22 -22.18
CA LYS A 892 -33.41 88.17 -21.08
C LYS A 892 -32.12 88.50 -20.32
N LYS A 893 -31.94 89.78 -19.97
CA LYS A 893 -30.80 90.26 -19.16
C LYS A 893 -31.17 90.28 -17.68
N TYR A 894 -30.45 89.50 -16.88
CA TYR A 894 -30.64 89.38 -15.42
C TYR A 894 -29.48 90.04 -14.68
N TYR A 895 -29.78 90.80 -13.63
CA TYR A 895 -28.76 91.46 -12.82
C TYR A 895 -28.21 90.52 -11.74
N VAL A 896 -26.90 90.35 -11.72
CA VAL A 896 -26.16 89.53 -10.76
C VAL A 896 -25.09 90.35 -10.04
N VAL A 897 -24.78 89.99 -8.79
CA VAL A 897 -23.68 90.56 -8.00
C VAL A 897 -22.84 89.40 -7.49
N LYS A 898 -21.53 89.40 -7.77
CA LYS A 898 -20.62 88.29 -7.46
C LYS A 898 -21.18 86.91 -7.87
N GLY A 899 -21.81 86.86 -9.04
CA GLY A 899 -22.45 85.68 -9.62
C GLY A 899 -23.82 85.31 -9.05
N VAL A 900 -24.38 86.07 -8.09
CA VAL A 900 -25.67 85.77 -7.45
C VAL A 900 -26.79 86.65 -8.02
N PHE A 901 -27.88 86.03 -8.46
CA PHE A 901 -29.06 86.71 -9.00
C PHE A 901 -29.79 87.53 -7.93
N GLN A 902 -30.09 88.77 -8.27
CA GLN A 902 -30.76 89.71 -7.37
C GLN A 902 -32.28 89.69 -7.57
N SER A 903 -32.93 88.57 -7.23
CA SER A 903 -34.35 88.31 -7.53
C SER A 903 -35.34 89.28 -6.87
N THR A 904 -34.97 89.91 -5.76
CA THR A 904 -35.82 90.87 -5.04
C THR A 904 -35.59 92.31 -5.48
N LYS A 905 -34.57 92.56 -6.32
CA LYS A 905 -34.17 93.92 -6.70
C LYS A 905 -35.13 94.50 -7.73
N THR A 906 -35.96 95.45 -7.31
CA THR A 906 -36.73 96.34 -8.19
C THR A 906 -36.22 97.77 -8.02
N GLY A 907 -35.97 98.47 -9.12
CA GLY A 907 -35.42 99.83 -9.13
C GLY A 907 -34.22 99.96 -10.05
N LEU A 908 -33.33 100.89 -9.73
CA LEU A 908 -32.19 101.23 -10.57
C LEU A 908 -30.92 100.46 -10.18
N VAL A 909 -30.17 100.01 -11.19
CA VAL A 909 -28.85 99.36 -11.04
C VAL A 909 -27.86 99.95 -12.04
N LYS A 910 -26.59 100.12 -11.64
CA LYS A 910 -25.51 100.65 -12.48
C LYS A 910 -24.42 99.59 -12.63
N PRO A 911 -24.42 98.77 -13.69
CA PRO A 911 -23.35 97.83 -13.95
C PRO A 911 -22.02 98.55 -14.23
N VAL A 912 -20.92 98.06 -13.66
CA VAL A 912 -19.59 98.68 -13.77
C VAL A 912 -19.14 98.84 -15.23
N LYS A 913 -19.40 97.86 -16.09
CA LYS A 913 -18.92 97.85 -17.48
C LYS A 913 -19.63 98.83 -18.42
N THR A 914 -20.87 99.22 -18.16
CA THR A 914 -21.67 100.01 -19.11
C THR A 914 -21.75 101.48 -18.75
N GLY A 915 -21.41 101.87 -17.52
CA GLY A 915 -21.51 103.25 -17.02
C GLY A 915 -22.94 103.81 -16.90
N LYS A 916 -23.91 103.22 -17.59
CA LYS A 916 -25.32 103.62 -17.63
C LYS A 916 -26.12 102.98 -16.48
N THR A 917 -27.14 103.68 -16.02
CA THR A 917 -28.08 103.19 -14.99
C THR A 917 -29.31 102.60 -15.66
N TYR A 918 -29.72 101.40 -15.25
CA TYR A 918 -30.79 100.63 -15.87
C TYR A 918 -31.91 100.33 -14.87
N TYR A 919 -33.15 100.27 -15.35
CA TYR A 919 -34.29 99.84 -14.56
C TYR A 919 -34.46 98.31 -14.61
N VAL A 920 -34.48 97.70 -13.43
CA VAL A 920 -34.77 96.29 -13.23
C VAL A 920 -36.02 96.11 -12.38
N LYS A 921 -36.83 95.09 -12.70
CA LYS A 921 -37.97 94.65 -11.87
C LYS A 921 -37.71 93.19 -11.48
N LYS A 922 -37.72 92.89 -10.17
CA LYS A 922 -37.38 91.56 -9.63
C LYS A 922 -36.07 90.98 -10.22
N GLY A 923 -35.05 91.83 -10.39
CA GLY A 923 -33.73 91.50 -10.91
C GLY A 923 -33.62 91.40 -12.44
N VAL A 924 -34.71 91.57 -13.20
CA VAL A 924 -34.73 91.45 -14.66
C VAL A 924 -34.75 92.82 -15.31
N LEU A 925 -33.85 93.07 -16.27
CA LEU A 925 -33.82 94.31 -17.06
C LEU A 925 -35.12 94.50 -17.82
N GLN A 926 -35.72 95.68 -17.67
CA GLN A 926 -36.92 96.06 -18.41
C GLN A 926 -36.54 96.78 -19.71
N SER A 927 -35.91 96.06 -20.65
CA SER A 927 -35.31 96.65 -21.86
C SER A 927 -36.30 97.29 -22.84
N LYS A 928 -37.59 96.95 -22.75
CA LYS A 928 -38.65 97.55 -23.57
C LYS A 928 -39.40 98.68 -22.85
N PHE A 929 -39.18 98.86 -21.54
CA PHE A 929 -39.92 99.84 -20.77
C PHE A 929 -39.45 101.27 -21.06
N THR A 930 -40.39 102.11 -21.46
CA THR A 930 -40.22 103.57 -21.59
C THR A 930 -41.32 104.22 -20.77
N GLY A 931 -40.96 105.07 -19.80
CA GLY A 931 -41.92 105.65 -18.87
C GLY A 931 -41.24 106.28 -17.66
N ARG A 932 -42.03 106.64 -16.64
CA ARG A 932 -41.54 107.15 -15.35
C ARG A 932 -41.61 106.06 -14.30
N ILE A 933 -40.61 106.01 -13.41
CA ILE A 933 -40.64 105.14 -12.22
C ILE A 933 -40.35 105.97 -10.96
N VAL A 934 -40.92 105.56 -9.83
CA VAL A 934 -40.55 106.08 -8.51
C VAL A 934 -39.60 105.10 -7.84
N TYR A 935 -38.43 105.57 -7.42
CA TYR A 935 -37.45 104.76 -6.69
C TYR A 935 -36.74 105.60 -5.64
N LYS A 936 -36.67 105.12 -4.39
CA LYS A 936 -36.07 105.85 -3.25
C LYS A 936 -36.53 107.32 -3.17
N LYS A 937 -37.85 107.55 -3.18
CA LYS A 937 -38.50 108.88 -3.10
C LYS A 937 -38.24 109.85 -4.28
N HIS A 938 -37.64 109.38 -5.37
CA HIS A 938 -37.36 110.21 -6.56
C HIS A 938 -38.00 109.62 -7.81
N THR A 939 -38.37 110.48 -8.77
CA THR A 939 -38.94 110.08 -10.06
C THR A 939 -37.89 110.11 -11.16
N TYR A 940 -37.76 109.01 -11.91
CA TYR A 940 -36.78 108.87 -12.98
C TYR A 940 -37.45 108.60 -14.33
N LYS A 941 -36.96 109.24 -15.41
CA LYS A 941 -37.34 108.91 -16.79
C LYS A 941 -36.52 107.71 -17.28
N ILE A 942 -37.21 106.67 -17.72
CA ILE A 942 -36.62 105.47 -18.32
C ILE A 942 -36.98 105.45 -19.81
N VAL A 943 -36.01 105.20 -20.67
CA VAL A 943 -36.22 105.01 -22.12
C VAL A 943 -35.56 103.70 -22.52
N LYS A 944 -36.34 102.76 -23.08
CA LYS A 944 -35.88 101.41 -23.47
C LYS A 944 -35.04 100.74 -22.35
N GLY A 945 -35.49 100.88 -21.11
CA GLY A 945 -34.86 100.32 -19.90
C GLY A 945 -33.66 101.08 -19.31
N VAL A 946 -33.21 102.18 -19.93
CA VAL A 946 -32.10 103.02 -19.46
C VAL A 946 -32.63 104.28 -18.78
N MET A 947 -32.08 104.64 -17.61
CA MET A 947 -32.37 105.90 -16.95
C MET A 947 -31.68 107.04 -17.71
N THR A 948 -32.47 108.01 -18.19
CA THR A 948 -31.97 109.16 -18.97
C THR A 948 -31.93 110.46 -18.17
N LYS A 949 -32.83 110.65 -17.20
CA LYS A 949 -32.89 111.86 -16.36
C LYS A 949 -33.58 111.58 -15.01
N LYS A 950 -33.06 112.16 -13.92
CA LYS A 950 -33.78 112.32 -12.64
C LYS A 950 -34.70 113.53 -12.77
N ILE A 951 -36.00 113.35 -12.60
CA ILE A 951 -37.01 114.39 -12.86
C ILE A 951 -37.26 115.22 -11.60
N LYS A 952 -37.52 114.55 -10.47
CA LYS A 952 -37.83 115.16 -9.18
C LYS A 952 -37.29 114.28 -8.06
#